data_AF-A0A9D7TT82-F1
#
_entry.id   AF-A0A9D7TT82-F1
#
_cell.length_a   1.000
_cell.length_b   1.000
_cell.length_c   1.000
_cell.angle_alpha   90.00
_cell.angle_beta   90.00
_cell.angle_gamma   90.00
#
_symmetry.space_group_name_H-M   'P 1'
#
loop_
_entity.id
_entity.type
_entity.pdbx_description
1 polymer ?
#
loop_
_entity_poly.entity_id
_entity_poly.type
_entity_poly.pdbx_seq_one_letter_code
_entity_poly.pdbx_strand_id
1 'polypeptide(L)'
;MRFKNPSNIIDSVAYDPITKKYVVYEKIGNKYYRTPTTYTFEEFWQMRNRQSEIAYFQKRSNTLNILNRGKVKPKLKIYDNLFNRLFGNGKITIVPQGNVDVTAGYQGQNIKNPTLPENARKNGGFDFDMNAQLNVNADIGGKLKFPINYNTLANFGQDNQLKLDYTGLDDEIVKRFEAGNVAFPSRSALIPGAQQLFGLKTQLQFGKLYLTTVLANQKSQRQTTQLQGSTATQLFEVKADEYEENRHFLLAQYFKANYNKVMQNLPAITAPVTILRMEVWVTNRNGITTDARDVVGLMNLGESQLGPNPVNPSFPYNDVSPLMANIRANPGNRNSSLVFNNLITLGLQPVQDFEKTFARKLDSTQYRINPKAGFISLNQPLQTDEVLAVAYQYSYNGRIYQVGEFSQDLPPDSNTANQKVLFLKLLKATSQRPTQPIWGLMMKNVYSVGYGSLTQQDFKLDVLYQEPGLGWKRYVPFGNKNAGFPIISLINLDRLNNQLDPQPDGVFDYVEDYTVVSQYSRVMFPVLEPFGRDLAANIYTNPSLPTIKDTLYYALYDSIKAVAQQYPNLNRFVLKGSAKISGTSDISIGYNVPRGSVSVTAGGRVLQEGLDYDINYDLGTIKITNAAIINAGIPVQVNSENNATFGLQQRGYMGLRFDYIAKNKLKEQLSIGGTIVRLSERPFFSKVNINEDPIRNTMYGLDVNYRKEIPRLTKLLDKLPFYKTTAPSNINVFAEGAYLKPGHAPQIGKGSNGVIYIDDFEGTQSGIDLKFPLISWTLASPPQGATAKGSNTLLFPEAALNDDITAGKNRAKIAWYQIEPVLQVYKGPNNPLGNNAAELSDPRVRQVYQKEIFPQRTTGFGESQLTTFDLSYYPTERGPYNYNDATTDVFVNGKLKNPATHWGGLMRNIDQTDFETANIEFIEFWVQDPFIKLSQSSAGGKLYFNLGNVSEDVLRDGKRFYENGLPTPNAPAPIEESNWAKVPRNPIQVTNAFSNDPNDRLYQDVGFDGCTDTAEIRKRADYLNNLKANFGAASPAYLDAASDPSNDNFHHYRGGDYDIMNLGILSRYKNYSNTQGNSAIADAENPYTTSATNYPDAEDLNRDNTLSQTEEYFQYIVDIKPPTAPEMQIGTNFIVDKKVANVSLADGTTRAETWYQFRVPIGSWDKKIGNIPDFKSIRFMRMFLTDFADSVTMRFAELQLTRNIWRTFKYKIDTTGQTTGVILWC
;
A
#
# COMPACT_ATOMS: atom_id res chain seq x y z
N MET A 1 -12.52 14.38 53.31
CA MET A 1 -13.27 15.61 53.64
C MET A 1 -12.30 16.78 53.72
N ARG A 2 -12.40 17.78 52.84
CA ARG A 2 -11.76 19.09 53.05
C ARG A 2 -12.87 20.04 53.52
N PHE A 3 -12.70 20.66 54.69
CA PHE A 3 -13.62 21.68 55.19
C PHE A 3 -13.60 22.90 54.25
N LYS A 4 -14.75 23.53 54.02
CA LYS A 4 -14.80 24.82 53.31
C LYS A 4 -14.05 25.86 54.13
N ASN A 5 -13.28 26.73 53.48
CA ASN A 5 -12.66 27.87 54.14
C ASN A 5 -13.75 28.72 54.82
N PRO A 6 -13.54 29.21 56.06
CA PRO A 6 -14.50 30.06 56.73
C PRO A 6 -14.70 31.36 55.94
N SER A 7 -15.91 31.92 55.99
CA SER A 7 -16.36 33.05 55.16
C SER A 7 -15.59 34.36 55.36
N ASN A 8 -14.71 34.41 56.36
CA ASN A 8 -13.84 35.54 56.68
C ASN A 8 -12.47 35.50 55.97
N ILE A 9 -12.16 34.46 55.18
CA ILE A 9 -10.98 34.41 54.30
C ILE A 9 -11.41 34.85 52.89
N ILE A 10 -10.78 35.93 52.39
CA ILE A 10 -11.04 36.47 51.05
C ILE A 10 -9.75 36.45 50.24
N ASP A 11 -9.80 35.77 49.09
CA ASP A 11 -8.71 35.72 48.13
C ASP A 11 -8.93 36.79 47.05
N SER A 12 -7.91 37.59 46.75
CA SER A 12 -7.94 38.57 45.67
C SER A 12 -6.69 38.45 44.81
N VAL A 13 -6.83 38.70 43.50
CA VAL A 13 -5.72 38.57 42.55
C VAL A 13 -5.49 39.93 41.91
N ALA A 14 -4.24 40.40 41.92
CA ALA A 14 -3.82 41.58 41.16
C ALA A 14 -2.83 41.17 40.08
N TYR A 15 -3.00 41.73 38.89
CA TYR A 15 -2.04 41.60 37.81
C TYR A 15 -1.07 42.78 37.86
N ASP A 16 0.23 42.49 37.88
CA ASP A 16 1.28 43.50 37.75
C ASP A 16 1.70 43.62 36.28
N PRO A 17 1.35 44.72 35.59
CA PRO A 17 1.66 44.89 34.17
C PRO A 17 3.15 45.10 33.88
N ILE A 18 3.98 45.46 34.87
CA ILE A 18 5.42 45.68 34.70
C ILE A 18 6.15 44.34 34.71
N THR A 19 5.86 43.50 35.71
CA THR A 19 6.51 42.19 35.88
C THR A 19 5.79 41.05 35.15
N LYS A 20 4.60 41.30 34.59
CA LYS A 20 3.70 40.32 33.94
C LYS A 20 3.33 39.13 34.84
N LYS A 21 3.29 39.34 36.16
CA LYS A 21 2.97 38.31 37.16
C LYS A 21 1.62 38.56 37.82
N TYR A 22 0.99 37.48 38.29
CA TYR A 22 -0.24 37.52 39.09
C TYR A 22 0.10 37.35 40.56
N VAL A 23 -0.29 38.30 41.39
CA VAL A 23 -0.11 38.26 42.84
C VAL A 23 -1.41 37.84 43.49
N VAL A 24 -1.39 36.74 44.23
CA VAL A 24 -2.54 36.25 45.00
C VAL A 24 -2.40 36.74 46.44
N TYR A 25 -3.40 37.48 46.90
CA TYR A 25 -3.51 37.96 48.28
C TYR A 25 -4.60 37.18 49.01
N GLU A 26 -4.22 36.42 50.03
CA GLU A 26 -5.13 35.74 50.95
C GLU A 26 -5.24 36.56 52.25
N LYS A 27 -6.42 37.12 52.55
CA LYS A 27 -6.62 38.01 53.72
C LYS A 27 -7.70 37.47 54.68
N ILE A 28 -7.52 37.72 55.97
CA ILE A 28 -8.58 37.63 57.01
C ILE A 28 -8.89 39.04 57.47
N GLY A 29 -10.08 39.55 57.14
CA GLY A 29 -10.40 40.97 57.31
C GLY A 29 -9.41 41.86 56.55
N ASN A 30 -8.73 42.79 57.25
CA ASN A 30 -7.72 43.67 56.66
C ASN A 30 -6.27 43.18 56.83
N LYS A 31 -6.03 41.99 57.41
CA LYS A 31 -4.69 41.43 57.62
C LYS A 31 -4.40 40.30 56.65
N TYR A 32 -3.17 40.24 56.13
CA TYR A 32 -2.70 39.12 55.32
C TYR A 32 -2.68 37.85 56.16
N TYR A 33 -3.42 36.84 55.71
CA TYR A 33 -3.44 35.53 56.32
C TYR A 33 -2.19 34.73 55.92
N ARG A 34 -1.70 34.95 54.69
CA ARG A 34 -0.47 34.37 54.14
C ARG A 34 0.32 35.43 53.38
N THR A 35 1.62 35.19 53.21
CA THR A 35 2.48 36.03 52.36
C THR A 35 1.97 36.01 50.93
N PRO A 36 1.85 37.18 50.25
CA PRO A 36 1.40 37.23 48.87
C PRO A 36 2.30 36.38 47.99
N THR A 37 1.70 35.46 47.24
CA THR A 37 2.43 34.58 46.32
C THR A 37 2.31 35.13 44.92
N THR A 38 3.44 35.23 44.22
CA THR A 38 3.47 35.67 42.82
C THR A 38 3.59 34.45 41.92
N TYR A 39 2.76 34.41 40.88
CA TYR A 39 2.73 33.37 39.88
C TYR A 39 3.03 34.00 38.52
N THR A 40 3.78 33.28 37.68
CA THR A 40 3.80 33.57 36.25
C THR A 40 2.40 33.33 35.65
N PHE A 41 2.15 33.84 34.44
CA PHE A 41 0.88 33.60 33.74
C PHE A 41 0.56 32.10 33.64
N GLU A 42 1.55 31.26 33.29
CA GLU A 42 1.35 29.81 33.14
C GLU A 42 1.03 29.13 34.47
N GLU A 43 1.77 29.41 35.53
CA GLU A 43 1.54 28.81 36.85
C GLU A 43 0.17 29.22 37.41
N PHE A 44 -0.20 30.49 37.25
CA PHE A 44 -1.51 30.99 37.70
C PHE A 44 -2.64 30.30 36.93
N TRP A 45 -2.47 30.13 35.61
CA TRP A 45 -3.47 29.48 34.77
C TRP A 45 -3.60 27.98 35.06
N GLN A 46 -2.48 27.28 35.29
CA GLN A 46 -2.49 25.89 35.74
C GLN A 46 -3.21 25.73 37.08
N MET A 47 -2.95 26.62 38.04
CA MET A 47 -3.64 26.62 39.33
C MET A 47 -5.15 26.86 39.16
N ARG A 48 -5.55 27.84 38.34
CA ARG A 48 -6.96 28.13 38.04
C ARG A 48 -7.65 26.96 37.34
N ASN A 49 -6.99 26.33 36.39
CA ASN A 49 -7.51 25.14 35.70
C ASN A 49 -7.75 24.01 36.69
N ARG A 50 -6.79 23.73 37.57
CA ARG A 50 -6.94 22.71 38.63
C ARG A 50 -8.06 23.05 39.62
N GLN A 51 -8.20 24.32 40.01
CA GLN A 51 -9.32 24.76 40.87
C GLN A 51 -10.68 24.59 40.17
N SER A 52 -10.77 24.97 38.89
CA SER A 52 -11.98 24.83 38.07
C SER A 52 -12.34 23.35 37.87
N GLU A 53 -11.36 22.50 37.64
CA GLU A 53 -11.53 21.06 37.51
C GLU A 53 -12.08 20.44 38.80
N ILE A 54 -11.49 20.77 39.96
CA ILE A 54 -12.00 20.33 41.27
C ILE A 54 -13.43 20.85 41.50
N ALA A 55 -13.70 22.12 41.19
CA ALA A 55 -15.03 22.71 41.34
C ALA A 55 -16.06 22.05 40.41
N TYR A 56 -15.67 21.74 39.17
CA TYR A 56 -16.47 21.00 38.20
C TYR A 56 -16.81 19.60 38.73
N PHE A 57 -15.83 18.83 39.22
CA PHE A 57 -16.07 17.51 39.80
C PHE A 57 -16.90 17.55 41.08
N GLN A 58 -16.72 18.57 41.93
CA GLN A 58 -17.59 18.78 43.10
C GLN A 58 -19.03 19.13 42.70
N LYS A 59 -19.20 19.99 41.69
CA LYS A 59 -20.52 20.34 41.16
C LYS A 59 -21.18 19.11 40.53
N ARG A 60 -20.44 18.32 39.74
CA ARG A 60 -20.85 17.04 39.15
C ARG A 60 -21.29 16.04 40.22
N SER A 61 -20.48 15.85 41.26
CA SER A 61 -20.79 15.01 42.43
C SER A 61 -22.06 15.47 43.16
N ASN A 62 -22.24 16.78 43.36
CA ASN A 62 -23.46 17.33 43.94
C ASN A 62 -24.69 17.14 43.04
N THR A 63 -24.56 17.31 41.72
CA THR A 63 -25.65 16.99 40.78
C THR A 63 -25.97 15.50 40.73
N LEU A 64 -24.98 14.60 40.86
CA LEU A 64 -25.20 13.15 41.00
C LEU A 64 -26.01 12.85 42.28
N ASN A 65 -25.73 13.53 43.38
CA ASN A 65 -26.54 13.41 44.61
C ASN A 65 -27.97 13.98 44.46
N ILE A 66 -28.16 15.04 43.68
CA ILE A 66 -29.50 15.58 43.38
C ILE A 66 -30.28 14.66 42.42
N LEU A 67 -29.61 14.03 41.46
CA LEU A 67 -30.19 13.03 40.55
C LEU A 67 -30.53 11.71 41.25
N ASN A 68 -29.81 11.36 42.32
CA ASN A 68 -30.09 10.21 43.19
C ASN A 68 -31.19 10.44 44.24
N ARG A 69 -31.69 11.68 44.41
CA ARG A 69 -32.96 11.88 45.13
C ARG A 69 -34.09 11.45 44.21
N GLY A 70 -34.66 10.27 44.52
CA GLY A 70 -35.69 9.60 43.74
C GLY A 70 -36.71 10.55 43.13
N LYS A 71 -36.77 10.58 41.79
CA LYS A 71 -37.81 11.29 41.05
C LYS A 71 -39.18 10.81 41.53
N VAL A 72 -39.99 11.74 42.03
CA VAL A 72 -41.44 11.58 42.16
C VAL A 72 -41.96 11.19 40.78
N LYS A 73 -42.44 9.95 40.63
CA LYS A 73 -43.14 9.51 39.42
C LYS A 73 -44.42 10.36 39.29
N PRO A 74 -44.58 11.19 38.23
CA PRO A 74 -45.86 11.83 38.01
C PRO A 74 -46.90 10.73 37.74
N LYS A 75 -47.93 10.64 38.60
CA LYS A 75 -49.08 9.77 38.36
C LYS A 75 -49.89 10.41 37.23
N LEU A 76 -49.67 9.96 36.00
CA LEU A 76 -50.56 10.26 34.88
C LEU A 76 -51.90 9.56 35.16
N LYS A 77 -52.90 10.31 35.61
CA LYS A 77 -54.31 9.90 35.55
C LYS A 77 -54.86 10.36 34.22
N ILE A 78 -55.33 9.42 33.39
CA ILE A 78 -55.94 9.70 32.09
C ILE A 78 -57.41 9.28 32.18
N TYR A 79 -58.31 10.08 31.59
CA TYR A 79 -59.76 9.91 31.63
C TYR A 79 -60.24 8.77 30.69
N ASP A 80 -61.27 8.05 31.14
CA ASP A 80 -61.51 6.62 30.86
C ASP A 80 -62.10 6.22 29.50
N ASN A 81 -62.67 7.11 28.68
CA ASN A 81 -63.57 6.60 27.62
C ASN A 81 -62.92 6.42 26.23
N LEU A 82 -61.92 7.24 25.86
CA LEU A 82 -61.22 7.10 24.58
C LEU A 82 -59.91 6.32 24.70
N PHE A 83 -59.20 6.50 25.81
CA PHE A 83 -57.90 5.88 26.07
C PHE A 83 -58.01 4.36 26.25
N ASN A 84 -58.98 3.88 27.04
CA ASN A 84 -59.20 2.45 27.26
C ASN A 84 -59.61 1.71 25.97
N ARG A 85 -60.33 2.37 25.06
CA ARG A 85 -60.68 1.82 23.74
C ARG A 85 -59.45 1.66 22.84
N LEU A 86 -58.56 2.67 22.84
CA LEU A 86 -57.37 2.70 21.98
C LEU A 86 -56.20 1.86 22.51
N PHE A 87 -55.97 1.81 23.82
CA PHE A 87 -54.77 1.20 24.42
C PHE A 87 -55.06 0.02 25.38
N GLY A 88 -56.34 -0.29 25.62
CA GLY A 88 -56.79 -1.35 26.53
C GLY A 88 -56.75 -0.93 28.01
N ASN A 89 -57.38 -1.74 28.86
CA ASN A 89 -57.38 -1.53 30.32
C ASN A 89 -56.01 -1.86 30.91
N GLY A 90 -55.38 -0.92 31.62
CA GLY A 90 -54.11 -1.19 32.31
C GLY A 90 -53.33 0.08 32.67
N LYS A 91 -52.33 -0.07 33.55
CA LYS A 91 -51.44 1.02 33.95
C LYS A 91 -50.31 1.17 32.94
N ILE A 92 -49.87 2.40 32.69
CA ILE A 92 -48.65 2.69 31.94
C ILE A 92 -47.45 2.32 32.83
N THR A 93 -46.66 1.34 32.38
CA THR A 93 -45.45 0.86 33.08
C THR A 93 -44.26 1.08 32.17
N ILE A 94 -43.34 1.98 32.56
CA ILE A 94 -42.11 2.27 31.82
C ILE A 94 -40.95 1.90 32.74
N VAL A 95 -40.11 0.95 32.31
CA VAL A 95 -38.94 0.49 33.06
C VAL A 95 -37.69 0.76 32.21
N PRO A 96 -37.05 1.93 32.37
CA PRO A 96 -35.75 2.18 31.75
C PRO A 96 -34.63 1.54 32.59
N GLN A 97 -33.66 0.94 31.91
CA GLN A 97 -32.47 0.29 32.45
C GLN A 97 -31.25 0.68 31.61
N GLY A 98 -30.06 0.70 32.22
CA GLY A 98 -28.79 1.03 31.56
C GLY A 98 -28.19 2.36 32.01
N ASN A 99 -27.17 2.82 31.29
CA ASN A 99 -26.33 3.98 31.60
C ASN A 99 -26.16 4.89 30.37
N VAL A 100 -25.92 6.18 30.63
CA VAL A 100 -25.53 7.15 29.62
C VAL A 100 -24.31 7.88 30.15
N ASP A 101 -23.17 7.62 29.55
CA ASP A 101 -21.89 8.22 29.86
C ASP A 101 -21.61 9.34 28.86
N VAL A 102 -21.29 10.53 29.37
CA VAL A 102 -20.92 11.68 28.55
C VAL A 102 -19.53 12.12 28.96
N THR A 103 -18.63 12.13 27.99
CA THR A 103 -17.27 12.64 28.10
C THR A 103 -17.20 13.92 27.28
N ALA A 104 -16.84 15.03 27.92
CA ALA A 104 -16.71 16.32 27.27
C ALA A 104 -15.47 17.01 27.83
N GLY A 105 -14.58 17.46 26.95
CA GLY A 105 -13.31 18.05 27.34
C GLY A 105 -12.63 18.80 26.20
N TYR A 106 -11.41 19.25 26.46
CA TYR A 106 -10.51 19.73 25.42
C TYR A 106 -9.39 18.71 25.25
N GLN A 107 -9.19 18.24 24.03
CA GLN A 107 -8.05 17.39 23.68
C GLN A 107 -7.16 18.17 22.74
N GLY A 108 -5.87 18.28 23.08
CA GLY A 108 -4.88 18.91 22.24
C GLY A 108 -3.57 18.13 22.26
N GLN A 109 -2.83 18.22 21.16
CA GLN A 109 -1.54 17.61 20.96
C GLN A 109 -0.56 18.68 20.47
N ASN A 110 0.66 18.64 20.99
CA ASN A 110 1.79 19.44 20.52
C ASN A 110 2.91 18.51 20.07
N ILE A 111 3.15 18.45 18.77
CA ILE A 111 4.15 17.60 18.12
C ILE A 111 5.35 18.47 17.77
N LYS A 112 6.51 18.25 18.40
CA LYS A 112 7.75 18.98 18.13
C LYS A 112 8.55 18.41 16.95
N ASN A 113 7.86 17.96 15.89
CA ASN A 113 8.54 17.41 14.71
C ASN A 113 8.87 18.56 13.73
N PRO A 114 10.15 18.87 13.46
CA PRO A 114 10.56 19.96 12.59
C PRO A 114 10.04 19.83 11.15
N THR A 115 9.81 18.61 10.68
CA THR A 115 9.34 18.36 9.31
C THR A 115 7.89 18.75 9.07
N LEU A 116 7.12 18.97 10.15
CA LEU A 116 5.75 19.48 10.05
C LEU A 116 5.75 21.01 10.02
N PRO A 117 4.85 21.63 9.23
CA PRO A 117 4.56 23.05 9.33
C PRO A 117 4.22 23.49 10.76
N GLU A 118 4.60 24.70 11.15
CA GLU A 118 4.42 25.19 12.53
C GLU A 118 2.95 25.19 12.98
N ASN A 119 2.03 25.48 12.06
CA ASN A 119 0.60 25.45 12.34
C ASN A 119 0.04 24.04 12.59
N ALA A 120 0.66 22.99 12.02
CA ALA A 120 0.24 21.60 12.14
C ALA A 120 0.79 20.93 13.41
N ARG A 121 1.82 21.52 14.03
CA ARG A 121 2.45 21.00 15.24
C ARG A 121 1.57 21.12 16.48
N LYS A 122 0.73 22.16 16.55
CA LYS A 122 -0.21 22.36 17.66
C LYS A 122 -1.64 22.21 17.14
N ASN A 123 -2.27 21.08 17.44
CA ASN A 123 -3.67 20.84 17.11
C ASN A 123 -4.46 20.57 18.39
N GLY A 124 -5.71 21.00 18.46
CA GLY A 124 -6.59 20.69 19.57
C GLY A 124 -7.99 21.23 19.34
N GLY A 125 -8.95 20.61 20.02
CA GLY A 125 -10.36 20.92 19.85
C GLY A 125 -11.19 20.48 21.04
N PHE A 126 -12.47 20.85 21.01
CA PHE A 126 -13.45 20.33 21.93
C PHE A 126 -13.73 18.86 21.57
N ASP A 127 -13.44 17.96 22.51
CA ASP A 127 -13.70 16.53 22.39
C ASP A 127 -15.00 16.21 23.13
N PHE A 128 -15.93 15.57 22.43
CA PHE A 128 -17.25 15.22 22.94
C PHE A 128 -17.64 13.83 22.47
N ASP A 129 -17.79 12.93 23.43
CA ASP A 129 -18.24 11.55 23.22
C ASP A 129 -19.44 11.23 24.14
N MET A 130 -20.42 10.54 23.58
CA MET A 130 -21.65 10.15 24.27
C MET A 130 -21.91 8.66 24.08
N ASN A 131 -21.75 7.92 25.17
CA ASN A 131 -21.93 6.47 25.25
C ASN A 131 -23.24 6.15 25.97
N ALA A 132 -24.31 5.92 25.21
CA ALA A 132 -25.62 5.58 25.76
C ALA A 132 -25.89 4.09 25.56
N GLN A 133 -26.12 3.36 26.64
CA GLN A 133 -26.63 1.99 26.65
C GLN A 133 -27.96 1.98 27.41
N LEU A 134 -29.07 2.02 26.68
CA LEU A 134 -30.43 2.18 27.18
C LEU A 134 -31.30 1.00 26.76
N ASN A 135 -31.88 0.30 27.73
CA ASN A 135 -32.93 -0.69 27.53
C ASN A 135 -34.21 -0.18 28.21
N VAL A 136 -35.25 0.09 27.44
CA VAL A 136 -36.54 0.59 27.93
C VAL A 136 -37.63 -0.34 27.47
N ASN A 137 -38.31 -0.99 28.41
CA ASN A 137 -39.56 -1.69 28.15
C ASN A 137 -40.71 -0.84 28.69
N ALA A 138 -41.57 -0.36 27.79
CA ALA A 138 -42.79 0.35 28.15
C ALA A 138 -44.03 -0.44 27.74
N ASP A 139 -44.86 -0.79 28.71
CA ASP A 139 -46.20 -1.35 28.51
C ASP A 139 -47.25 -0.25 28.75
N ILE A 140 -48.08 0.03 27.74
CA ILE A 140 -49.17 1.01 27.82
C ILE A 140 -50.50 0.26 27.74
N GLY A 141 -51.19 0.16 28.88
CA GLY A 141 -52.47 -0.55 28.96
C GLY A 141 -52.28 -2.05 28.79
N GLY A 142 -53.15 -2.66 27.98
CA GLY A 142 -53.09 -4.09 27.64
C GLY A 142 -52.72 -4.39 26.18
N LYS A 143 -52.64 -3.37 25.32
CA LYS A 143 -52.53 -3.54 23.86
C LYS A 143 -51.22 -3.07 23.26
N LEU A 144 -50.45 -2.21 23.92
CA LEU A 144 -49.30 -1.52 23.32
C LEU A 144 -48.01 -1.75 24.12
N LYS A 145 -46.95 -2.18 23.44
CA LYS A 145 -45.62 -2.43 24.00
C LYS A 145 -44.55 -1.69 23.19
N PHE A 146 -43.57 -1.14 23.89
CA PHE A 146 -42.39 -0.50 23.30
C PHE A 146 -41.11 -1.10 23.89
N PRO A 147 -40.63 -2.23 23.36
CA PRO A 147 -39.28 -2.68 23.61
C PRO A 147 -38.28 -1.82 22.82
N ILE A 148 -37.48 -1.05 23.54
CA ILE A 148 -36.40 -0.20 23.02
C ILE A 148 -35.08 -0.69 23.62
N ASN A 149 -34.14 -1.06 22.76
CA ASN A 149 -32.74 -1.28 23.10
C ASN A 149 -31.91 -0.35 22.22
N TYR A 150 -31.09 0.50 22.83
CA TYR A 150 -30.29 1.50 22.14
C TYR A 150 -28.90 1.58 22.79
N ASN A 151 -27.89 1.22 22.02
CA ASN A 151 -26.49 1.26 22.37
C ASN A 151 -25.72 2.04 21.28
N THR A 152 -25.10 3.16 21.65
CA THR A 152 -24.28 3.96 20.72
C THR A 152 -22.96 3.27 20.36
N LEU A 153 -22.50 2.34 21.21
CA LEU A 153 -21.33 1.49 20.99
C LEU A 153 -21.70 0.09 20.47
N ALA A 154 -22.92 -0.08 19.93
CA ALA A 154 -23.29 -1.34 19.31
C ALA A 154 -22.44 -1.58 18.06
N ASN A 155 -21.70 -2.69 18.04
CA ASN A 155 -20.96 -3.13 16.85
C ASN A 155 -21.89 -3.54 15.70
N PHE A 156 -23.15 -3.89 16.01
CA PHE A 156 -24.12 -4.35 15.01
C PHE A 156 -25.49 -3.67 15.16
N GLY A 157 -26.14 -3.38 14.03
CA GLY A 157 -27.44 -2.71 14.01
C GLY A 157 -28.61 -3.50 14.63
N GLN A 158 -28.44 -4.78 14.94
CA GLN A 158 -29.45 -5.62 15.59
C GLN A 158 -29.53 -5.43 17.10
N ASP A 159 -28.48 -4.91 17.72
CA ASP A 159 -28.45 -4.58 19.14
C ASP A 159 -29.28 -3.33 19.41
N ASN A 160 -29.40 -2.48 18.40
CA ASN A 160 -30.28 -1.31 18.38
C ASN A 160 -31.68 -1.70 17.88
N GLN A 161 -32.53 -2.10 18.83
CA GLN A 161 -33.92 -2.48 18.57
C GLN A 161 -34.86 -1.36 18.98
N LEU A 162 -35.58 -0.80 18.01
CA LEU A 162 -36.66 0.13 18.27
C LEU A 162 -37.91 -0.54 17.74
N LYS A 163 -38.77 -1.04 18.62
CA LYS A 163 -40.03 -1.65 18.20
C LYS A 163 -41.20 -1.10 18.99
N LEU A 164 -42.25 -0.75 18.26
CA LEU A 164 -43.60 -0.54 18.76
C LEU A 164 -44.40 -1.77 18.35
N ASP A 165 -45.08 -2.41 19.30
CA ASP A 165 -45.92 -3.58 19.05
C ASP A 165 -47.32 -3.34 19.64
N TYR A 166 -48.31 -3.22 18.76
CA TYR A 166 -49.71 -3.16 19.12
C TYR A 166 -50.37 -4.50 18.79
N THR A 167 -51.04 -5.09 19.77
CA THR A 167 -51.84 -6.30 19.62
C THR A 167 -53.31 -6.00 19.92
N GLY A 168 -54.17 -6.21 18.92
CA GLY A 168 -55.61 -6.06 19.07
C GLY A 168 -56.25 -7.27 19.76
N LEU A 169 -57.48 -7.08 20.26
CA LEU A 169 -58.29 -8.16 20.85
C LEU A 169 -58.90 -9.07 19.77
N ASP A 170 -59.49 -10.19 20.20
CA ASP A 170 -60.04 -11.22 19.30
C ASP A 170 -61.18 -10.71 18.40
N ASP A 171 -61.90 -9.67 18.82
CA ASP A 171 -63.00 -9.03 18.10
C ASP A 171 -62.57 -7.86 17.19
N GLU A 172 -61.31 -7.43 17.24
CA GLU A 172 -60.82 -6.28 16.49
C GLU A 172 -60.32 -6.65 15.08
N ILE A 173 -60.55 -5.78 14.08
CA ILE A 173 -60.08 -5.97 12.70
C ILE A 173 -58.55 -5.88 12.62
N VAL A 174 -57.95 -4.93 13.33
CA VAL A 174 -56.49 -4.80 13.41
C VAL A 174 -55.97 -5.82 14.43
N LYS A 175 -55.31 -6.86 13.95
CA LYS A 175 -54.71 -7.89 14.82
C LYS A 175 -53.35 -7.50 15.33
N ARG A 176 -52.51 -6.93 14.47
CA ARG A 176 -51.19 -6.41 14.85
C ARG A 176 -50.85 -5.14 14.09
N PHE A 177 -50.20 -4.22 14.77
CA PHE A 177 -49.51 -3.08 14.16
C PHE A 177 -48.13 -2.97 14.80
N GLU A 178 -47.09 -3.18 14.01
CA GLU A 178 -45.70 -3.11 14.47
C GLU A 178 -44.99 -1.96 13.74
N ALA A 179 -44.18 -1.17 14.44
CA ALA A 179 -43.35 -0.11 13.85
C ALA A 179 -41.90 -0.19 14.35
N GLY A 180 -40.94 0.13 13.50
CA GLY A 180 -39.51 -0.05 13.77
C GLY A 180 -39.05 -1.44 13.35
N ASN A 181 -38.42 -2.24 14.23
CA ASN A 181 -37.98 -3.59 13.89
C ASN A 181 -39.20 -4.54 13.70
N VAL A 182 -39.43 -4.97 12.47
CA VAL A 182 -40.54 -5.84 12.06
C VAL A 182 -40.02 -7.04 11.26
N ALA A 183 -40.83 -8.09 11.19
CA ALA A 183 -40.57 -9.27 10.38
C ALA A 183 -41.78 -9.60 9.50
N PHE A 184 -41.52 -10.02 8.26
CA PHE A 184 -42.51 -10.51 7.31
C PHE A 184 -42.31 -12.01 7.08
N PRO A 185 -42.86 -12.89 7.94
CA PRO A 185 -42.76 -14.32 7.74
C PRO A 185 -43.62 -14.75 6.54
N SER A 186 -43.03 -15.50 5.62
CA SER A 186 -43.73 -16.15 4.51
C SER A 186 -43.72 -17.67 4.71
N ARG A 187 -44.82 -18.33 4.31
CA ARG A 187 -44.90 -19.80 4.29
C ARG A 187 -44.43 -20.40 2.96
N SER A 188 -44.22 -19.57 1.95
CA SER A 188 -43.72 -19.98 0.64
C SER A 188 -42.21 -20.20 0.68
N ALA A 189 -41.74 -21.29 0.06
CA ALA A 189 -40.31 -21.51 -0.14
C ALA A 189 -39.78 -20.74 -1.36
N LEU A 190 -40.63 -20.49 -2.37
CA LEU A 190 -40.31 -19.66 -3.55
C LEU A 190 -40.24 -18.16 -3.25
N ILE A 191 -41.13 -17.63 -2.40
CA ILE A 191 -41.08 -16.24 -1.92
C ILE A 191 -40.80 -16.26 -0.41
N PRO A 192 -39.52 -16.32 -0.01
CA PRO A 192 -39.14 -16.36 1.39
C PRO A 192 -39.49 -15.04 2.09
N GLY A 193 -39.86 -15.14 3.36
CA GLY A 193 -40.08 -13.98 4.21
C GLY A 193 -38.77 -13.27 4.57
N ALA A 194 -38.85 -12.02 5.00
CA ALA A 194 -37.70 -11.26 5.51
C ALA A 194 -37.83 -11.06 7.02
N GLN A 195 -36.81 -11.42 7.80
CA GLN A 195 -36.88 -11.39 9.27
C GLN A 195 -36.40 -10.06 9.88
N GLN A 196 -35.47 -9.36 9.22
CA GLN A 196 -34.88 -8.11 9.71
C GLN A 196 -35.26 -6.90 8.85
N LEU A 197 -36.42 -6.33 9.13
CA LEU A 197 -36.93 -5.14 8.46
C LEU A 197 -37.06 -3.98 9.46
N PHE A 198 -36.81 -2.75 9.02
CA PHE A 198 -37.08 -1.54 9.81
C PHE A 198 -38.14 -0.68 9.11
N GLY A 199 -39.36 -0.66 9.64
CA GLY A 199 -40.48 0.06 9.06
C GLY A 199 -41.81 -0.27 9.73
N LEU A 200 -42.88 -0.33 8.94
CA LEU A 200 -44.24 -0.53 9.40
C LEU A 200 -44.75 -1.90 8.96
N LYS A 201 -45.43 -2.60 9.86
CA LYS A 201 -46.16 -3.83 9.59
C LYS A 201 -47.58 -3.72 10.13
N THR A 202 -48.54 -4.18 9.37
CA THR A 202 -49.95 -4.20 9.79
C THR A 202 -50.57 -5.53 9.39
N GLN A 203 -51.28 -6.16 10.31
CA GLN A 203 -52.05 -7.38 10.07
C GLN A 203 -53.52 -7.12 10.37
N LEU A 204 -54.36 -7.26 9.35
CA LEU A 204 -55.81 -7.11 9.44
C LEU A 204 -56.48 -8.49 9.27
N GLN A 205 -57.59 -8.71 9.97
CA GLN A 205 -58.39 -9.92 9.83
C GLN A 205 -59.82 -9.57 9.43
N PHE A 206 -60.26 -10.09 8.28
CA PHE A 206 -61.63 -10.00 7.78
C PHE A 206 -62.24 -11.41 7.75
N GLY A 207 -62.86 -11.81 8.86
CA GLY A 207 -63.39 -13.18 9.02
C GLY A 207 -62.29 -14.24 8.95
N LYS A 208 -62.25 -15.01 7.85
CA LYS A 208 -61.25 -16.07 7.58
C LYS A 208 -60.02 -15.59 6.79
N LEU A 209 -60.04 -14.34 6.31
CA LEU A 209 -58.96 -13.74 5.53
C LEU A 209 -58.06 -12.89 6.42
N TYR A 210 -56.76 -13.18 6.42
CA TYR A 210 -55.73 -12.32 7.00
C TYR A 210 -55.03 -11.54 5.90
N LEU A 211 -54.88 -10.24 6.09
CA LEU A 211 -54.13 -9.35 5.23
C LEU A 211 -52.94 -8.80 6.01
N THR A 212 -51.72 -9.20 5.64
CA THR A 212 -50.48 -8.71 6.23
C THR A 212 -49.78 -7.79 5.24
N THR A 213 -49.52 -6.56 5.65
CA THR A 213 -48.81 -5.54 4.86
C THR A 213 -47.55 -5.12 5.58
N VAL A 214 -46.44 -4.97 4.85
CA VAL A 214 -45.17 -4.45 5.37
C VAL A 214 -44.61 -3.41 4.42
N LEU A 215 -44.18 -2.28 4.96
CA LEU A 215 -43.47 -1.20 4.29
C LEU A 215 -42.24 -0.85 5.12
N ALA A 216 -41.07 -1.29 4.70
CA ALA A 216 -39.87 -1.21 5.52
C ALA A 216 -38.59 -1.11 4.70
N ASN A 217 -37.48 -0.75 5.35
CA ASN A 217 -36.15 -0.94 4.79
C ASN A 217 -35.60 -2.28 5.28
N GLN A 218 -35.12 -3.11 4.36
CA GLN A 218 -34.46 -4.37 4.69
C GLN A 218 -33.03 -4.11 5.16
N LYS A 219 -32.67 -4.67 6.33
CA LYS A 219 -31.36 -4.50 6.97
C LYS A 219 -30.44 -5.73 6.85
N SER A 220 -30.90 -6.78 6.17
CA SER A 220 -30.16 -8.02 5.97
C SER A 220 -30.00 -8.37 4.48
N GLN A 221 -29.00 -9.20 4.17
CA GLN A 221 -28.81 -9.84 2.87
C GLN A 221 -28.84 -11.35 3.03
N ARG A 222 -29.53 -12.05 2.12
CA ARG A 222 -29.47 -13.52 2.10
C ARG A 222 -28.17 -13.98 1.43
N GLN A 223 -27.44 -14.89 2.08
CA GLN A 223 -26.25 -15.55 1.58
C GLN A 223 -26.50 -17.05 1.46
N THR A 224 -25.85 -17.68 0.49
CA THR A 224 -25.95 -19.12 0.23
C THR A 224 -24.55 -19.70 0.16
N THR A 225 -24.28 -20.71 0.98
CA THR A 225 -23.01 -21.45 1.02
C THR A 225 -23.28 -22.91 0.68
N GLN A 226 -22.48 -23.51 -0.22
CA GLN A 226 -22.59 -24.93 -0.57
C GLN A 226 -21.30 -25.66 -0.19
N LEU A 227 -21.45 -26.89 0.31
CA LEU A 227 -20.34 -27.78 0.67
C LEU A 227 -20.61 -29.20 0.22
N GLN A 228 -19.56 -29.96 -0.06
CA GLN A 228 -19.65 -31.38 -0.42
C GLN A 228 -18.67 -32.18 0.45
N GLY A 229 -19.19 -33.11 1.27
CA GLY A 229 -18.39 -33.93 2.21
C GLY A 229 -18.13 -33.31 3.59
N SER A 230 -17.27 -33.96 4.39
CA SER A 230 -16.96 -33.60 5.79
C SER A 230 -16.09 -32.34 5.98
N THR A 231 -15.57 -31.79 4.88
CA THR A 231 -14.60 -30.67 4.86
C THR A 231 -14.80 -29.91 3.56
N ALA A 232 -14.67 -28.59 3.62
CA ALA A 232 -14.80 -27.73 2.45
C ALA A 232 -13.75 -28.07 1.40
N THR A 233 -14.22 -28.62 0.28
CA THR A 233 -13.43 -28.70 -0.95
C THR A 233 -13.45 -27.31 -1.58
N GLN A 234 -12.29 -26.66 -1.68
CA GLN A 234 -12.16 -25.37 -2.34
C GLN A 234 -11.80 -25.59 -3.80
N LEU A 235 -12.58 -25.00 -4.70
CA LEU A 235 -12.22 -24.90 -6.11
C LEU A 235 -11.18 -23.80 -6.27
N PHE A 236 -10.15 -24.06 -7.07
CA PHE A 236 -9.16 -23.07 -7.46
C PHE A 236 -9.05 -23.01 -8.98
N GLU A 237 -8.81 -21.81 -9.48
CA GLU A 237 -8.55 -21.51 -10.88
C GLU A 237 -7.39 -20.52 -10.91
N VAL A 238 -6.28 -20.91 -11.52
CA VAL A 238 -5.03 -20.14 -11.55
C VAL A 238 -4.55 -20.07 -13.00
N LYS A 239 -4.27 -18.88 -13.51
CA LYS A 239 -3.78 -18.73 -14.89
C LYS A 239 -2.30 -19.07 -15.00
N ALA A 240 -1.84 -19.43 -16.20
CA ALA A 240 -0.43 -19.72 -16.45
C ALA A 240 0.51 -18.55 -16.15
N ASP A 241 0.04 -17.31 -16.32
CA ASP A 241 0.82 -16.13 -15.96
C ASP A 241 0.85 -15.84 -14.46
N GLU A 242 0.10 -16.55 -13.61
CA GLU A 242 0.01 -16.30 -12.17
C GLU A 242 1.04 -17.08 -11.34
N TYR A 243 2.18 -17.46 -11.94
CA TYR A 243 3.29 -18.12 -11.23
C TYR A 243 3.86 -17.25 -10.08
N GLU A 244 4.46 -17.92 -9.09
CA GLU A 244 5.14 -17.26 -7.96
C GLU A 244 6.50 -16.65 -8.39
N GLU A 245 6.48 -15.38 -8.81
CA GLU A 245 7.67 -14.60 -9.18
C GLU A 245 8.58 -14.30 -7.98
N ASN A 246 9.90 -14.15 -8.22
CA ASN A 246 10.90 -13.73 -7.22
C ASN A 246 11.04 -14.63 -5.97
N ARG A 247 10.69 -15.90 -6.05
CA ARG A 247 10.69 -16.81 -4.89
C ARG A 247 11.48 -18.11 -5.08
N HIS A 248 11.43 -18.68 -6.28
CA HIS A 248 11.98 -20.01 -6.57
C HIS A 248 13.14 -19.88 -7.57
N PHE A 249 14.32 -20.40 -7.20
CA PHE A 249 15.53 -20.24 -8.01
C PHE A 249 16.35 -21.52 -8.06
N LEU A 250 16.80 -21.89 -9.25
CA LEU A 250 17.82 -22.91 -9.48
C LEU A 250 19.20 -22.36 -9.12
N LEU A 251 20.10 -23.22 -8.63
CA LEU A 251 21.39 -22.78 -8.08
C LEU A 251 22.45 -22.41 -9.14
N ALA A 252 22.36 -22.95 -10.36
CA ALA A 252 23.29 -22.75 -11.48
C ALA A 252 22.70 -23.29 -12.79
N GLN A 253 23.31 -22.97 -13.93
CA GLN A 253 22.85 -23.44 -15.24
C GLN A 253 22.88 -24.97 -15.36
N TYR A 254 23.81 -25.63 -14.66
CA TYR A 254 23.85 -27.09 -14.54
C TYR A 254 22.52 -27.68 -14.02
N PHE A 255 21.94 -27.09 -12.97
CA PHE A 255 20.69 -27.56 -12.39
C PHE A 255 19.51 -27.29 -13.32
N LYS A 256 19.50 -26.13 -13.99
CA LYS A 256 18.51 -25.82 -15.04
C LYS A 256 18.50 -26.86 -16.15
N ALA A 257 19.67 -27.20 -16.70
CA ALA A 257 19.79 -28.16 -17.79
C ALA A 257 19.44 -29.62 -17.41
N ASN A 258 19.44 -29.94 -16.11
CA ASN A 258 19.18 -31.29 -15.61
C ASN A 258 17.84 -31.42 -14.86
N TYR A 259 17.14 -30.32 -14.54
CA TYR A 259 15.89 -30.34 -13.79
C TYR A 259 14.87 -31.33 -14.37
N ASN A 260 14.53 -31.18 -15.66
CA ASN A 260 13.55 -32.04 -16.32
C ASN A 260 13.98 -33.53 -16.35
N LYS A 261 15.29 -33.82 -16.35
CA LYS A 261 15.82 -35.20 -16.31
C LYS A 261 15.70 -35.80 -14.92
N VAL A 262 16.03 -35.02 -13.88
CA VAL A 262 15.91 -35.43 -12.47
C VAL A 262 14.45 -35.68 -12.10
N MET A 263 13.55 -34.85 -12.60
CA MET A 263 12.11 -34.94 -12.39
C MET A 263 11.41 -35.96 -13.30
N GLN A 264 12.11 -36.56 -14.26
CA GLN A 264 11.47 -37.43 -15.24
C GLN A 264 10.82 -38.63 -14.54
N ASN A 265 11.55 -39.38 -13.72
CA ASN A 265 11.11 -40.68 -13.18
C ASN A 265 10.65 -40.62 -11.72
N LEU A 266 9.85 -39.61 -11.35
CA LEU A 266 9.22 -39.56 -10.02
C LEU A 266 8.42 -40.85 -9.76
N PRO A 267 8.36 -41.36 -8.51
CA PRO A 267 9.02 -40.84 -7.29
C PRO A 267 10.50 -41.27 -7.16
N ALA A 268 11.03 -42.11 -8.05
CA ALA A 268 12.41 -42.61 -8.00
C ALA A 268 13.43 -41.59 -8.54
N ILE A 269 13.87 -40.66 -7.69
CA ILE A 269 14.83 -39.61 -8.09
C ILE A 269 16.25 -40.16 -8.24
N THR A 270 16.74 -40.21 -9.47
CA THR A 270 18.13 -40.52 -9.80
C THR A 270 18.89 -39.22 -10.11
N ALA A 271 19.61 -38.70 -9.11
CA ALA A 271 20.43 -37.50 -9.25
C ALA A 271 21.89 -37.81 -8.85
N PRO A 272 22.89 -37.50 -9.70
CA PRO A 272 24.30 -37.69 -9.35
C PRO A 272 24.81 -36.62 -8.37
N VAL A 273 24.01 -35.56 -8.13
CA VAL A 273 24.30 -34.45 -7.23
C VAL A 273 23.47 -34.54 -5.95
N THR A 274 24.06 -34.20 -4.82
CA THR A 274 23.34 -33.89 -3.58
C THR A 274 23.95 -32.65 -2.91
N ILE A 275 23.14 -31.60 -2.69
CA ILE A 275 23.55 -30.41 -1.93
C ILE A 275 23.75 -30.80 -0.46
N LEU A 276 24.92 -30.49 0.08
CA LEU A 276 25.30 -30.83 1.47
C LEU A 276 25.14 -29.63 2.40
N ARG A 277 25.48 -28.44 1.92
CA ARG A 277 25.48 -27.19 2.69
C ARG A 277 25.17 -26.01 1.79
N MET A 278 24.47 -25.01 2.31
CA MET A 278 24.19 -23.76 1.61
C MET A 278 24.08 -22.57 2.57
N GLU A 279 24.55 -21.41 2.12
CA GLU A 279 24.30 -20.10 2.72
C GLU A 279 23.60 -19.21 1.69
N VAL A 280 22.54 -18.53 2.11
CA VAL A 280 21.74 -17.65 1.26
C VAL A 280 21.86 -16.24 1.78
N TRP A 281 22.14 -15.29 0.89
CA TRP A 281 22.38 -13.89 1.21
C TRP A 281 21.40 -13.02 0.44
N VAL A 282 20.72 -12.13 1.16
CA VAL A 282 19.73 -11.19 0.61
C VAL A 282 20.03 -9.80 1.11
N THR A 283 19.77 -8.77 0.30
CA THR A 283 19.89 -7.35 0.68
C THR A 283 19.26 -7.06 2.05
N ASN A 284 19.96 -6.30 2.88
CA ASN A 284 19.59 -6.08 4.28
C ASN A 284 18.76 -4.80 4.49
N ARG A 285 17.49 -4.84 4.07
CA ARG A 285 16.55 -3.71 4.28
C ARG A 285 16.14 -3.48 5.73
N ASN A 286 16.14 -4.54 6.54
CA ASN A 286 15.61 -4.49 7.90
C ASN A 286 16.66 -4.09 8.94
N GLY A 287 17.88 -3.72 8.52
CA GLY A 287 18.96 -3.32 9.42
C GLY A 287 19.38 -4.44 10.38
N ILE A 288 19.31 -5.72 9.94
CA ILE A 288 19.75 -6.84 10.78
C ILE A 288 21.26 -6.73 11.00
N THR A 289 21.69 -6.74 12.26
CA THR A 289 23.09 -6.49 12.63
C THR A 289 23.91 -7.78 12.79
N THR A 290 23.24 -8.93 12.84
CA THR A 290 23.87 -10.26 12.97
C THR A 290 24.00 -10.94 11.62
N ASP A 291 25.13 -11.62 11.38
CA ASP A 291 25.41 -12.32 10.12
C ASP A 291 25.15 -11.45 8.87
N ALA A 292 25.54 -10.17 8.94
CA ALA A 292 25.41 -9.21 7.85
C ALA A 292 26.78 -8.62 7.47
N ARG A 293 27.02 -8.45 6.18
CA ARG A 293 28.27 -7.88 5.61
C ARG A 293 28.09 -7.48 4.14
N ASP A 294 29.07 -6.77 3.60
CA ASP A 294 29.18 -6.55 2.16
C ASP A 294 29.45 -7.85 1.41
N VAL A 295 28.65 -8.11 0.38
CA VAL A 295 28.79 -9.24 -0.53
C VAL A 295 28.80 -8.77 -1.97
N VAL A 296 29.51 -9.49 -2.82
CA VAL A 296 29.45 -9.35 -4.27
C VAL A 296 28.90 -10.64 -4.86
N GLY A 297 27.70 -10.57 -5.41
CA GLY A 297 27.13 -11.64 -6.21
C GLY A 297 27.67 -11.58 -7.64
N LEU A 298 28.25 -12.67 -8.12
CA LEU A 298 28.79 -12.80 -9.48
C LEU A 298 27.88 -13.71 -10.32
N MET A 299 27.44 -13.23 -11.48
CA MET A 299 26.61 -14.01 -12.40
C MET A 299 27.32 -15.27 -12.90
N ASN A 300 28.58 -15.15 -13.32
CA ASN A 300 29.33 -16.22 -13.99
C ASN A 300 30.13 -17.13 -13.02
N LEU A 301 29.99 -16.94 -11.70
CA LEU A 301 30.65 -17.82 -10.73
C LEU A 301 30.10 -19.25 -10.86
N GLY A 302 31.00 -20.23 -10.92
CA GLY A 302 30.61 -21.64 -11.09
C GLY A 302 30.12 -22.01 -12.49
N GLU A 303 30.25 -21.15 -13.50
CA GLU A 303 29.85 -21.46 -14.89
C GLU A 303 31.07 -21.61 -15.83
N SER A 304 31.11 -22.71 -16.59
CA SER A 304 32.25 -23.04 -17.48
C SER A 304 32.27 -22.29 -18.82
N GLN A 305 31.15 -21.71 -19.23
CA GLN A 305 31.03 -20.96 -20.49
C GLN A 305 30.37 -19.61 -20.21
N LEU A 306 31.01 -18.55 -20.70
CA LEU A 306 30.51 -17.18 -20.67
C LEU A 306 29.56 -17.02 -21.87
N GLY A 307 28.25 -17.13 -21.65
CA GLY A 307 27.27 -16.88 -22.72
C GLY A 307 25.84 -17.33 -22.41
N PRO A 308 24.85 -16.88 -23.20
CA PRO A 308 23.42 -17.13 -22.97
C PRO A 308 22.97 -18.59 -23.13
N ASN A 309 23.75 -19.44 -23.80
CA ASN A 309 23.43 -20.86 -24.03
C ASN A 309 24.69 -21.74 -23.97
N PRO A 310 25.07 -22.26 -22.80
CA PRO A 310 26.15 -23.24 -22.72
C PRO A 310 25.71 -24.56 -23.37
N VAL A 311 26.41 -25.00 -24.41
CA VAL A 311 26.07 -26.20 -25.21
C VAL A 311 26.35 -27.50 -24.44
N ASN A 312 27.18 -27.43 -23.38
CA ASN A 312 27.42 -28.50 -22.41
C ASN A 312 27.79 -27.90 -21.04
N PRO A 313 26.83 -27.71 -20.11
CA PRO A 313 27.15 -27.18 -18.79
C PRO A 313 28.00 -28.17 -17.99
N SER A 314 29.23 -27.77 -17.64
CA SER A 314 30.11 -28.53 -16.73
C SER A 314 29.56 -28.50 -15.30
N PHE A 315 30.08 -29.39 -14.44
CA PHE A 315 29.80 -29.33 -13.01
C PHE A 315 30.25 -27.98 -12.43
N PRO A 316 29.40 -27.30 -11.64
CA PRO A 316 29.73 -25.97 -11.16
C PRO A 316 30.74 -26.02 -10.00
N TYR A 317 31.83 -25.26 -10.08
CA TYR A 317 32.77 -25.04 -8.97
C TYR A 317 33.51 -23.71 -9.14
N ASN A 318 34.07 -23.16 -8.06
CA ASN A 318 34.67 -21.82 -8.04
C ASN A 318 35.67 -21.52 -9.16
N ASP A 319 36.51 -22.51 -9.51
CA ASP A 319 37.61 -22.35 -10.45
C ASP A 319 37.33 -22.99 -11.82
N VAL A 320 36.04 -23.16 -12.16
CA VAL A 320 35.65 -23.67 -13.49
C VAL A 320 35.94 -22.67 -14.60
N SER A 321 36.00 -21.37 -14.25
CA SER A 321 36.45 -20.27 -15.11
C SER A 321 37.50 -19.44 -14.38
N PRO A 322 38.37 -18.69 -15.10
CA PRO A 322 39.43 -17.90 -14.46
C PRO A 322 38.90 -16.67 -13.69
N LEU A 323 37.60 -16.38 -13.72
CA LEU A 323 36.99 -15.21 -13.09
C LEU A 323 37.36 -15.09 -11.61
N MET A 324 37.15 -16.17 -10.85
CA MET A 324 37.42 -16.15 -9.41
C MET A 324 38.92 -16.06 -9.10
N ALA A 325 39.77 -16.67 -9.93
CA ALA A 325 41.22 -16.54 -9.81
C ALA A 325 41.68 -15.09 -10.06
N ASN A 326 41.15 -14.42 -11.08
CA ASN A 326 41.46 -13.03 -11.41
C ASN A 326 40.98 -12.07 -10.31
N ILE A 327 39.78 -12.30 -9.76
CA ILE A 327 39.26 -11.49 -8.64
C ILE A 327 40.15 -11.65 -7.40
N ARG A 328 40.58 -12.87 -7.08
CA ARG A 328 41.46 -13.12 -5.91
C ARG A 328 42.89 -12.62 -6.10
N ALA A 329 43.34 -12.39 -7.33
CA ALA A 329 44.69 -11.91 -7.63
C ALA A 329 44.94 -10.46 -7.13
N ASN A 330 43.89 -9.64 -6.99
CA ASN A 330 43.98 -8.30 -6.41
C ASN A 330 43.39 -8.31 -4.98
N PRO A 331 44.24 -8.19 -3.92
CA PRO A 331 43.76 -8.12 -2.53
C PRO A 331 42.80 -6.95 -2.27
N GLY A 332 42.87 -5.87 -3.06
CA GLY A 332 41.98 -4.71 -2.98
C GLY A 332 40.51 -5.06 -3.24
N ASN A 333 40.22 -6.17 -3.94
CA ASN A 333 38.86 -6.64 -4.16
C ASN A 333 38.16 -7.13 -2.87
N ARG A 334 38.91 -7.29 -1.77
CA ARG A 334 38.33 -7.57 -0.45
C ARG A 334 37.87 -6.32 0.29
N ASN A 335 38.21 -5.13 -0.19
CA ASN A 335 37.76 -3.86 0.35
C ASN A 335 36.47 -3.42 -0.36
N SER A 336 35.42 -3.15 0.42
CA SER A 336 34.11 -2.71 -0.08
C SER A 336 34.19 -1.44 -0.93
N SER A 337 35.01 -0.48 -0.55
CA SER A 337 35.12 0.82 -1.25
C SER A 337 35.84 0.70 -2.61
N LEU A 338 36.73 -0.29 -2.76
CA LEU A 338 37.54 -0.46 -3.96
C LEU A 338 36.96 -1.51 -4.93
N VAL A 339 36.23 -2.51 -4.43
CA VAL A 339 35.82 -3.67 -5.23
C VAL A 339 34.98 -3.26 -6.45
N PHE A 340 34.08 -2.29 -6.31
CA PHE A 340 33.21 -1.86 -7.42
C PHE A 340 34.01 -1.37 -8.63
N ASN A 341 34.90 -0.41 -8.43
CA ASN A 341 35.75 0.15 -9.49
C ASN A 341 36.78 -0.85 -10.02
N ASN A 342 37.32 -1.72 -9.15
CA ASN A 342 38.26 -2.77 -9.59
C ASN A 342 37.58 -3.79 -10.51
N LEU A 343 36.33 -4.18 -10.22
CA LEU A 343 35.57 -5.10 -11.07
C LEU A 343 35.21 -4.46 -12.43
N ILE A 344 34.88 -3.16 -12.44
CA ILE A 344 34.70 -2.40 -13.68
C ILE A 344 36.00 -2.37 -14.49
N THR A 345 37.15 -2.18 -13.84
CA THR A 345 38.47 -2.20 -14.48
C THR A 345 38.80 -3.59 -15.07
N LEU A 346 38.29 -4.67 -14.48
CA LEU A 346 38.35 -6.03 -15.02
C LEU A 346 37.39 -6.26 -16.21
N GLY A 347 36.62 -5.24 -16.61
CA GLY A 347 35.66 -5.29 -17.70
C GLY A 347 34.27 -5.82 -17.32
N LEU A 348 34.01 -6.06 -16.03
CA LEU A 348 32.70 -6.52 -15.57
C LEU A 348 31.72 -5.34 -15.48
N GLN A 349 30.47 -5.58 -15.88
CA GLN A 349 29.41 -4.57 -15.81
C GLN A 349 28.56 -4.75 -14.54
N PRO A 350 28.30 -3.67 -13.77
CA PRO A 350 27.40 -3.74 -12.62
C PRO A 350 25.98 -4.11 -13.05
N VAL A 351 25.22 -4.76 -12.17
CA VAL A 351 23.83 -5.26 -12.38
C VAL A 351 23.72 -6.38 -13.43
N GLN A 352 24.70 -6.54 -14.33
CA GLN A 352 24.78 -7.62 -15.32
C GLN A 352 25.69 -8.76 -14.86
N ASP A 353 26.97 -8.46 -14.67
CA ASP A 353 27.99 -9.45 -14.35
C ASP A 353 28.17 -9.60 -12.83
N PHE A 354 27.98 -8.50 -12.09
CA PHE A 354 28.09 -8.49 -10.64
C PHE A 354 27.13 -7.51 -9.96
N GLU A 355 26.81 -7.79 -8.71
CA GLU A 355 26.05 -6.90 -7.82
C GLU A 355 26.76 -6.79 -6.48
N LYS A 356 27.00 -5.57 -6.02
CA LYS A 356 27.51 -5.28 -4.67
C LYS A 356 26.33 -4.86 -3.79
N THR A 357 26.15 -5.54 -2.66
CA THR A 357 25.10 -5.18 -1.70
C THR A 357 25.52 -5.49 -0.27
N PHE A 358 25.02 -4.72 0.69
CA PHE A 358 25.08 -5.08 2.09
C PHE A 358 23.98 -6.13 2.36
N ALA A 359 24.39 -7.38 2.55
CA ALA A 359 23.46 -8.50 2.67
C ALA A 359 23.43 -9.08 4.07
N ARG A 360 22.28 -9.64 4.43
CA ARG A 360 22.10 -10.52 5.58
C ARG A 360 22.02 -11.97 5.13
N LYS A 361 22.60 -12.87 5.92
CA LYS A 361 22.41 -14.31 5.74
C LYS A 361 21.00 -14.70 6.17
N LEU A 362 20.31 -15.48 5.36
CA LEU A 362 19.03 -16.08 5.74
C LEU A 362 19.25 -17.26 6.68
N ASP A 363 18.40 -17.36 7.71
CA ASP A 363 18.34 -18.57 8.52
C ASP A 363 17.68 -19.72 7.72
N SER A 364 18.05 -20.95 8.07
CA SER A 364 17.47 -22.21 7.58
C SER A 364 15.95 -22.27 7.67
N THR A 365 15.32 -21.52 8.58
CA THR A 365 13.86 -21.44 8.70
C THR A 365 13.21 -20.53 7.66
N GLN A 366 13.98 -19.72 6.93
CA GLN A 366 13.49 -18.69 6.00
C GLN A 366 13.44 -19.17 4.54
N TYR A 367 14.04 -20.32 4.24
CA TYR A 367 14.06 -20.91 2.91
C TYR A 367 14.01 -22.44 2.98
N ARG A 368 13.70 -23.07 1.85
CA ARG A 368 13.81 -24.52 1.66
C ARG A 368 14.71 -24.82 0.49
N ILE A 369 15.30 -26.02 0.52
CA ILE A 369 16.08 -26.54 -0.59
C ILE A 369 15.57 -27.90 -1.01
N ASN A 370 15.61 -28.16 -2.31
CA ASN A 370 15.59 -29.53 -2.80
C ASN A 370 17.03 -29.95 -3.12
N PRO A 371 17.66 -30.81 -2.31
CA PRO A 371 19.08 -31.11 -2.43
C PRO A 371 19.43 -31.93 -3.68
N LYS A 372 18.44 -32.57 -4.32
CA LYS A 372 18.64 -33.40 -5.52
C LYS A 372 18.38 -32.61 -6.81
N ALA A 373 17.24 -31.90 -6.87
CA ALA A 373 16.89 -31.07 -8.03
C ALA A 373 17.66 -29.75 -8.09
N GLY A 374 18.23 -29.30 -6.96
CA GLY A 374 19.14 -28.15 -6.90
C GLY A 374 18.46 -26.80 -7.11
N PHE A 375 17.36 -26.59 -6.38
CA PHE A 375 16.67 -25.30 -6.30
C PHE A 375 16.42 -24.87 -4.86
N ILE A 376 16.20 -23.58 -4.68
CA ILE A 376 15.84 -22.93 -3.44
C ILE A 376 14.44 -22.32 -3.56
N SER A 377 13.70 -22.34 -2.46
CA SER A 377 12.37 -21.75 -2.34
C SER A 377 12.33 -20.87 -1.12
N LEU A 378 12.12 -19.56 -1.33
CA LEU A 378 12.05 -18.60 -0.24
C LEU A 378 10.66 -18.58 0.41
N ASN A 379 10.59 -18.42 1.73
CA ASN A 379 9.31 -18.33 2.44
C ASN A 379 8.56 -17.02 2.15
N GLN A 380 9.28 -15.98 1.77
CA GLN A 380 8.74 -14.70 1.30
C GLN A 380 9.32 -14.39 -0.09
N PRO A 381 8.53 -13.82 -1.00
CA PRO A 381 9.04 -13.40 -2.29
C PRO A 381 9.96 -12.18 -2.09
N LEU A 382 10.99 -12.08 -2.92
CA LEU A 382 11.89 -10.91 -2.90
C LEU A 382 11.23 -9.71 -3.57
N GLN A 383 11.57 -8.52 -3.10
CA GLN A 383 11.23 -7.28 -3.80
C GLN A 383 11.95 -7.21 -5.15
N THR A 384 11.39 -6.44 -6.08
CA THR A 384 11.91 -6.37 -7.46
C THR A 384 13.35 -5.87 -7.53
N ASP A 385 13.76 -5.01 -6.60
CA ASP A 385 15.09 -4.42 -6.49
C ASP A 385 16.02 -5.11 -5.47
N GLU A 386 15.60 -6.21 -4.83
CA GLU A 386 16.48 -6.99 -3.93
C GLU A 386 17.44 -7.93 -4.68
N VAL A 387 18.64 -8.10 -4.13
CA VAL A 387 19.65 -9.04 -4.63
C VAL A 387 19.55 -10.37 -3.89
N LEU A 388 19.70 -11.47 -4.62
CA LEU A 388 19.82 -12.83 -4.07
C LEU A 388 21.12 -13.46 -4.53
N ALA A 389 21.96 -13.86 -3.59
CA ALA A 389 23.18 -14.58 -3.85
C ALA A 389 23.35 -15.79 -2.91
N VAL A 390 24.06 -16.82 -3.37
CA VAL A 390 24.25 -18.07 -2.63
C VAL A 390 25.70 -18.54 -2.64
N ALA A 391 26.08 -19.24 -1.58
CA ALA A 391 27.24 -20.13 -1.57
C ALA A 391 26.75 -21.54 -1.22
N TYR A 392 27.22 -22.55 -1.94
CA TYR A 392 26.81 -23.94 -1.69
C TYR A 392 27.91 -24.94 -1.95
N GLN A 393 27.80 -26.08 -1.28
CA GLN A 393 28.69 -27.21 -1.38
C GLN A 393 27.85 -28.46 -1.67
N TYR A 394 28.29 -29.27 -2.62
CA TYR A 394 27.56 -30.45 -3.06
C TYR A 394 28.51 -31.61 -3.32
N SER A 395 27.98 -32.84 -3.22
CA SER A 395 28.67 -34.03 -3.69
C SER A 395 28.23 -34.38 -5.10
N TYR A 396 29.18 -34.74 -5.97
CA TYR A 396 28.94 -35.34 -7.28
C TYR A 396 29.70 -36.65 -7.35
N ASN A 397 28.98 -37.77 -7.46
CA ASN A 397 29.57 -39.12 -7.46
C ASN A 397 30.62 -39.34 -6.35
N GLY A 398 30.37 -38.82 -5.14
CA GLY A 398 31.26 -38.92 -3.98
C GLY A 398 32.38 -37.87 -3.88
N ARG A 399 32.58 -36.99 -4.87
CA ARG A 399 33.52 -35.87 -4.80
C ARG A 399 32.83 -34.58 -4.39
N ILE A 400 33.48 -33.77 -3.57
CA ILE A 400 32.94 -32.52 -3.04
C ILE A 400 33.34 -31.35 -3.94
N TYR A 401 32.37 -30.50 -4.27
CA TYR A 401 32.57 -29.26 -5.03
C TYR A 401 31.93 -28.08 -4.27
N GLN A 402 32.50 -26.88 -4.44
CA GLN A 402 32.03 -25.65 -3.80
C GLN A 402 31.90 -24.52 -4.82
N VAL A 403 30.84 -23.75 -4.68
CA VAL A 403 30.54 -22.53 -5.45
C VAL A 403 30.23 -21.41 -4.47
N GLY A 404 30.89 -20.27 -4.62
CA GLY A 404 30.89 -19.18 -3.63
C GLY A 404 31.87 -19.43 -2.48
N GLU A 405 31.90 -18.45 -1.58
CA GLU A 405 32.67 -18.49 -0.34
C GLU A 405 31.72 -18.50 0.85
N PHE A 406 31.94 -19.39 1.82
CA PHE A 406 31.14 -19.41 3.05
C PHE A 406 31.65 -18.37 4.04
N SER A 407 30.78 -17.85 4.90
CA SER A 407 31.19 -16.87 5.93
C SER A 407 32.24 -17.40 6.89
N GLN A 408 32.27 -18.72 7.09
CA GLN A 408 33.25 -19.41 7.96
C GLN A 408 34.65 -19.49 7.34
N ASP A 409 34.76 -19.47 6.01
CA ASP A 409 36.05 -19.52 5.30
C ASP A 409 36.78 -18.18 5.40
N LEU A 410 36.01 -17.09 5.51
CA LEU A 410 36.48 -15.70 5.60
C LEU A 410 35.81 -14.98 6.78
N PRO A 411 36.17 -15.33 8.03
CA PRO A 411 35.62 -14.67 9.21
C PRO A 411 35.97 -13.16 9.19
N PRO A 412 35.12 -12.30 9.76
CA PRO A 412 35.47 -10.91 10.02
C PRO A 412 36.75 -10.87 10.86
N ASP A 413 37.71 -10.03 10.48
CA ASP A 413 38.90 -9.82 11.29
C ASP A 413 38.49 -9.06 12.55
N SER A 414 38.80 -9.59 13.74
CA SER A 414 38.48 -8.92 15.00
C SER A 414 39.46 -7.79 15.34
N ASN A 415 40.63 -7.76 14.69
CA ASN A 415 41.69 -6.77 14.93
C ASN A 415 41.62 -5.57 13.99
N THR A 416 40.93 -5.72 12.85
CA THR A 416 40.65 -4.62 11.93
C THR A 416 39.14 -4.52 11.78
N ALA A 417 38.56 -3.32 11.92
CA ALA A 417 37.13 -3.10 11.69
C ALA A 417 36.69 -3.32 10.21
N ASN A 418 37.55 -3.93 9.38
CA ASN A 418 37.34 -4.15 7.96
C ASN A 418 36.71 -5.54 7.74
N GLN A 419 35.41 -5.57 7.43
CA GLN A 419 34.77 -6.78 6.95
C GLN A 419 35.20 -7.05 5.50
N LYS A 420 35.84 -8.20 5.25
CA LYS A 420 36.22 -8.59 3.88
C LYS A 420 34.97 -8.83 3.02
N VAL A 421 34.95 -8.41 1.77
CA VAL A 421 33.85 -8.74 0.84
C VAL A 421 33.84 -10.24 0.53
N LEU A 422 32.65 -10.87 0.59
CA LEU A 422 32.45 -12.25 0.13
C LEU A 422 32.04 -12.29 -1.33
N PHE A 423 32.57 -13.25 -2.10
CA PHE A 423 32.13 -13.50 -3.46
C PHE A 423 31.18 -14.70 -3.51
N LEU A 424 29.97 -14.46 -4.03
CA LEU A 424 28.86 -15.40 -4.04
C LEU A 424 28.34 -15.61 -5.47
N LYS A 425 27.57 -16.67 -5.68
CA LYS A 425 26.86 -16.89 -6.95
C LYS A 425 25.59 -16.04 -6.96
N LEU A 426 25.45 -15.15 -7.94
CA LEU A 426 24.26 -14.33 -8.13
C LEU A 426 23.12 -15.16 -8.74
N LEU A 427 21.93 -15.10 -8.12
CA LEU A 427 20.69 -15.71 -8.63
C LEU A 427 19.67 -14.66 -9.09
N LYS A 428 19.66 -13.48 -8.45
CA LYS A 428 18.83 -12.33 -8.82
C LYS A 428 19.60 -11.03 -8.56
N ALA A 429 19.61 -10.14 -9.54
CA ALA A 429 20.16 -8.78 -9.45
C ALA A 429 19.09 -7.74 -9.08
N THR A 430 19.49 -6.48 -8.88
CA THR A 430 18.57 -5.35 -8.60
C THR A 430 17.67 -5.01 -9.79
N SER A 431 18.06 -5.38 -11.01
CA SER A 431 17.26 -5.27 -12.22
C SER A 431 17.16 -6.61 -12.94
N GLN A 432 15.94 -7.00 -13.30
CA GLN A 432 15.69 -8.26 -14.00
C GLN A 432 15.88 -8.09 -15.50
N ARG A 433 16.76 -8.90 -16.08
CA ARG A 433 17.11 -8.82 -17.51
C ARG A 433 16.79 -10.16 -18.17
N PRO A 434 15.71 -10.28 -18.96
CA PRO A 434 15.34 -11.55 -19.60
C PRO A 434 16.41 -12.12 -20.54
N THR A 435 17.29 -11.25 -21.06
CA THR A 435 18.42 -11.63 -21.91
C THR A 435 19.58 -12.28 -21.16
N GLN A 436 19.63 -12.18 -19.82
CA GLN A 436 20.74 -12.70 -19.02
C GLN A 436 20.49 -14.14 -18.54
N PRO A 437 21.52 -15.00 -18.46
CA PRO A 437 21.36 -16.40 -18.05
C PRO A 437 20.67 -16.61 -16.69
N ILE A 438 20.88 -15.69 -15.74
CA ILE A 438 20.28 -15.77 -14.39
C ILE A 438 18.75 -15.66 -14.42
N TRP A 439 18.17 -15.03 -15.45
CA TRP A 439 16.72 -15.01 -15.66
C TRP A 439 16.13 -16.42 -15.82
N GLY A 440 16.90 -17.31 -16.46
CA GLY A 440 16.56 -18.71 -16.64
C GLY A 440 16.72 -19.55 -15.37
N LEU A 441 17.33 -19.01 -14.31
CA LEU A 441 17.41 -19.68 -13.01
C LEU A 441 16.16 -19.45 -12.17
N MET A 442 15.43 -18.35 -12.39
CA MET A 442 14.12 -18.14 -11.76
C MET A 442 13.10 -19.12 -12.33
N MET A 443 12.54 -19.95 -11.46
CA MET A 443 11.54 -20.95 -11.80
C MET A 443 10.17 -20.29 -12.01
N LYS A 444 9.54 -20.59 -13.15
CA LYS A 444 8.24 -20.03 -13.58
C LYS A 444 7.17 -21.13 -13.70
N ASN A 445 7.36 -22.20 -12.94
CA ASN A 445 6.61 -23.44 -13.00
C ASN A 445 6.03 -23.85 -11.62
N VAL A 446 5.93 -22.88 -10.71
CA VAL A 446 5.39 -23.05 -9.35
C VAL A 446 4.20 -22.12 -9.15
N TYR A 447 3.08 -22.68 -8.68
CA TYR A 447 1.79 -22.01 -8.54
C TYR A 447 1.24 -22.21 -7.13
N SER A 448 0.70 -21.14 -6.54
CA SER A 448 -0.08 -21.24 -5.30
C SER A 448 -1.53 -21.60 -5.65
N VAL A 449 -2.05 -22.69 -5.08
CA VAL A 449 -3.40 -23.22 -5.39
C VAL A 449 -4.37 -23.09 -4.20
N GLY A 450 -4.00 -22.32 -3.18
CA GLY A 450 -4.82 -22.11 -1.98
C GLY A 450 -4.02 -21.61 -0.78
N TYR A 451 -4.63 -21.71 0.39
CA TYR A 451 -4.01 -21.34 1.67
C TYR A 451 -4.03 -22.52 2.65
N GLY A 452 -3.07 -22.57 3.57
CA GLY A 452 -2.97 -23.66 4.56
C GLY A 452 -2.23 -24.88 4.02
N SER A 453 -2.46 -26.05 4.65
CA SER A 453 -1.86 -27.31 4.22
C SER A 453 -2.82 -28.10 3.34
N LEU A 454 -2.33 -28.53 2.17
CA LEU A 454 -3.04 -29.44 1.28
C LEU A 454 -3.04 -30.85 1.85
N THR A 455 -4.08 -31.61 1.51
CA THR A 455 -4.13 -33.05 1.70
C THR A 455 -4.16 -33.73 0.34
N GLN A 456 -3.40 -34.82 0.18
CA GLN A 456 -3.42 -35.65 -1.03
C GLN A 456 -4.83 -36.16 -1.36
N GLN A 457 -5.61 -36.52 -0.33
CA GLN A 457 -6.97 -37.01 -0.50
C GLN A 457 -7.86 -35.96 -1.18
N ASP A 458 -8.53 -36.37 -2.25
CA ASP A 458 -9.46 -35.56 -3.05
C ASP A 458 -8.83 -34.31 -3.69
N PHE A 459 -7.50 -34.23 -3.75
CA PHE A 459 -6.80 -33.23 -4.54
C PHE A 459 -6.95 -33.57 -6.03
N LYS A 460 -7.52 -32.64 -6.79
CA LYS A 460 -7.64 -32.76 -8.25
C LYS A 460 -7.09 -31.50 -8.88
N LEU A 461 -6.27 -31.68 -9.91
CA LEU A 461 -5.74 -30.60 -10.72
C LEU A 461 -5.74 -31.03 -12.17
N ASP A 462 -6.32 -30.20 -13.03
CA ASP A 462 -6.22 -30.28 -14.47
C ASP A 462 -5.53 -29.02 -14.99
N VAL A 463 -4.81 -29.16 -16.10
CA VAL A 463 -4.32 -28.04 -16.91
C VAL A 463 -5.19 -27.98 -18.16
N LEU A 464 -5.87 -26.84 -18.35
CA LEU A 464 -6.84 -26.62 -19.41
C LEU A 464 -6.34 -25.54 -20.38
N TYR A 465 -6.75 -25.66 -21.63
CA TYR A 465 -6.58 -24.62 -22.66
C TYR A 465 -7.92 -23.96 -22.97
N GLN A 466 -7.97 -22.63 -22.92
CA GLN A 466 -9.14 -21.84 -23.27
C GLN A 466 -9.19 -21.59 -24.78
N GLU A 467 -10.13 -22.23 -25.47
CA GLU A 467 -10.35 -21.94 -26.89
C GLU A 467 -11.45 -20.87 -27.07
N PRO A 468 -11.16 -19.75 -27.77
CA PRO A 468 -12.13 -18.68 -27.96
C PRO A 468 -13.43 -19.20 -28.58
N GLY A 469 -14.57 -18.95 -27.91
CA GLY A 469 -15.88 -19.38 -28.36
C GLY A 469 -16.20 -20.87 -28.18
N LEU A 470 -15.22 -21.72 -27.83
CA LEU A 470 -15.38 -23.17 -27.69
C LEU A 470 -15.12 -23.70 -26.26
N GLY A 471 -14.75 -22.83 -25.32
CA GLY A 471 -14.64 -23.15 -23.90
C GLY A 471 -13.33 -23.81 -23.50
N TRP A 472 -13.33 -24.52 -22.37
CA TRP A 472 -12.14 -25.14 -21.79
C TRP A 472 -11.91 -26.55 -22.34
N LYS A 473 -10.69 -26.84 -22.80
CA LYS A 473 -10.27 -28.16 -23.28
C LYS A 473 -9.14 -28.72 -22.43
N ARG A 474 -9.16 -30.03 -22.18
CA ARG A 474 -8.09 -30.77 -21.47
C ARG A 474 -6.86 -31.06 -22.34
N TYR A 475 -6.96 -30.84 -23.64
CA TYR A 475 -5.90 -31.01 -24.63
C TYR A 475 -5.74 -29.70 -25.41
N VAL A 476 -4.58 -29.45 -26.01
CA VAL A 476 -4.40 -28.28 -26.90
C VAL A 476 -5.03 -28.57 -28.27
N PRO A 477 -5.65 -27.62 -28.99
CA PRO A 477 -6.27 -27.90 -30.30
C PRO A 477 -5.32 -27.80 -31.51
N PHE A 478 -4.02 -27.70 -31.27
CA PHE A 478 -2.97 -27.49 -32.28
C PHE A 478 -1.81 -28.48 -32.10
N GLY A 479 -0.85 -28.48 -33.02
CA GLY A 479 0.27 -29.43 -33.05
C GLY A 479 -0.03 -30.67 -33.88
N ASN A 480 0.98 -31.17 -34.60
CA ASN A 480 0.85 -32.29 -35.54
C ASN A 480 1.12 -33.67 -34.90
N LYS A 481 1.67 -33.69 -33.68
CA LYS A 481 1.91 -34.91 -32.87
C LYS A 481 0.88 -35.07 -31.75
N ASN A 482 0.06 -34.05 -31.52
CA ASN A 482 -0.90 -33.99 -30.45
C ASN A 482 -2.08 -34.95 -30.70
N ALA A 483 -1.98 -36.17 -30.19
CA ALA A 483 -2.98 -37.22 -30.33
C ALA A 483 -4.17 -37.08 -29.35
N GLY A 484 -4.54 -35.86 -28.97
CA GLY A 484 -5.65 -35.60 -28.04
C GLY A 484 -5.36 -35.99 -26.58
N PHE A 485 -4.09 -36.18 -26.22
CA PHE A 485 -3.68 -36.47 -24.85
C PHE A 485 -3.98 -35.29 -23.90
N PRO A 486 -4.34 -35.55 -22.63
CA PRO A 486 -4.45 -34.50 -21.62
C PRO A 486 -3.14 -33.72 -21.48
N ILE A 487 -3.23 -32.40 -21.26
CA ILE A 487 -2.05 -31.53 -21.11
C ILE A 487 -1.20 -31.98 -19.93
N ILE A 488 -1.82 -32.43 -18.83
CA ILE A 488 -1.10 -32.96 -17.65
C ILE A 488 -0.18 -34.12 -18.01
N SER A 489 -0.61 -35.05 -18.87
CA SER A 489 0.23 -36.17 -19.33
C SER A 489 1.35 -35.67 -20.27
N LEU A 490 1.08 -34.65 -21.10
CA LEU A 490 2.06 -34.06 -22.02
C LEU A 490 3.17 -33.28 -21.32
N ILE A 491 2.99 -32.86 -20.07
CA ILE A 491 3.99 -32.11 -19.28
C ILE A 491 4.49 -32.90 -18.06
N ASN A 492 4.34 -34.22 -18.09
CA ASN A 492 4.80 -35.18 -17.08
C ASN A 492 4.15 -35.03 -15.69
N LEU A 493 2.94 -34.44 -15.60
CA LEU A 493 2.16 -34.36 -14.36
C LEU A 493 1.26 -35.57 -14.10
N ASP A 494 1.11 -36.46 -15.07
CA ASP A 494 0.33 -37.70 -15.01
C ASP A 494 1.16 -38.83 -15.61
N ARG A 495 1.90 -39.52 -14.75
CA ARG A 495 2.76 -40.66 -15.04
C ARG A 495 2.50 -41.81 -14.07
N LEU A 496 1.88 -41.54 -12.93
CA LEU A 496 1.71 -42.46 -11.83
C LEU A 496 0.22 -42.75 -11.61
N ASN A 497 -0.05 -43.88 -10.95
CA ASN A 497 -1.39 -44.14 -10.40
C ASN A 497 -1.46 -43.68 -8.92
N ASN A 498 -2.61 -43.87 -8.29
CA ASN A 498 -2.82 -43.56 -6.86
C ASN A 498 -1.86 -44.28 -5.88
N GLN A 499 -1.20 -45.36 -6.29
CA GLN A 499 -0.19 -46.08 -5.51
C GLN A 499 1.25 -45.62 -5.78
N LEU A 500 1.43 -44.60 -6.64
CA LEU A 500 2.72 -44.10 -7.12
C LEU A 500 3.48 -45.09 -8.03
N ASP A 501 2.79 -46.08 -8.61
CA ASP A 501 3.36 -46.95 -9.63
C ASP A 501 3.33 -46.25 -11.00
N PRO A 502 4.31 -46.50 -11.90
CA PRO A 502 4.46 -45.78 -13.18
C PRO A 502 3.42 -46.20 -14.23
N GLN A 503 2.17 -45.85 -14.00
CA GLN A 503 1.03 -46.07 -14.87
C GLN A 503 0.16 -44.79 -14.90
N PRO A 504 0.16 -44.01 -16.00
CA PRO A 504 -0.69 -42.82 -16.12
C PRO A 504 -2.18 -43.19 -16.01
N ASP A 505 -2.93 -42.49 -15.18
CA ASP A 505 -4.37 -42.73 -14.96
C ASP A 505 -5.25 -41.51 -15.30
N GLY A 506 -4.65 -40.43 -15.81
CA GLY A 506 -5.36 -39.21 -16.18
C GLY A 506 -5.64 -38.28 -15.00
N VAL A 507 -5.00 -38.53 -13.86
CA VAL A 507 -5.06 -37.70 -12.65
C VAL A 507 -3.68 -37.11 -12.37
N PHE A 508 -3.65 -35.94 -11.73
CA PHE A 508 -2.40 -35.31 -11.32
C PHE A 508 -1.64 -36.16 -10.28
N ASP A 509 -0.36 -36.38 -10.52
CA ASP A 509 0.57 -37.11 -9.64
C ASP A 509 0.93 -36.28 -8.41
N TYR A 510 0.44 -36.68 -7.23
CA TYR A 510 0.77 -36.04 -5.95
C TYR A 510 2.04 -36.63 -5.33
N VAL A 511 3.19 -35.99 -5.56
CA VAL A 511 4.49 -36.36 -5.00
C VAL A 511 5.02 -35.20 -4.16
N GLU A 512 5.05 -35.40 -2.83
CA GLU A 512 5.49 -34.37 -1.88
C GLU A 512 6.93 -33.92 -2.17
N ASP A 513 7.19 -32.62 -2.02
CA ASP A 513 8.45 -31.91 -2.28
C ASP A 513 8.93 -31.88 -3.75
N TYR A 514 8.18 -32.48 -4.68
CA TYR A 514 8.50 -32.50 -6.12
C TYR A 514 7.38 -31.91 -6.98
N THR A 515 6.15 -32.44 -6.87
CA THR A 515 4.98 -31.88 -7.60
C THR A 515 4.07 -31.06 -6.70
N VAL A 516 4.11 -31.28 -5.38
CA VAL A 516 3.33 -30.52 -4.39
C VAL A 516 4.18 -30.21 -3.16
N VAL A 517 4.03 -29.01 -2.61
CA VAL A 517 4.52 -28.64 -1.29
C VAL A 517 3.33 -28.38 -0.39
N SER A 518 2.89 -29.42 0.32
CA SER A 518 1.60 -29.47 1.01
C SER A 518 1.43 -28.31 1.98
N GLN A 519 2.42 -28.08 2.84
CA GLN A 519 2.37 -27.09 3.92
C GLN A 519 2.09 -25.65 3.45
N TYR A 520 2.41 -25.33 2.19
CA TYR A 520 2.24 -23.99 1.65
C TYR A 520 1.23 -23.91 0.51
N SER A 521 0.49 -25.00 0.26
CA SER A 521 -0.47 -25.06 -0.85
C SER A 521 0.12 -24.70 -2.21
N ARG A 522 1.29 -25.25 -2.53
CA ARG A 522 1.98 -25.01 -3.82
C ARG A 522 2.03 -26.25 -4.68
N VAL A 523 1.85 -26.06 -5.97
CA VAL A 523 2.06 -27.05 -7.02
C VAL A 523 3.29 -26.66 -7.83
N MET A 524 4.17 -27.62 -8.08
CA MET A 524 5.39 -27.46 -8.87
C MET A 524 5.35 -28.42 -10.05
N PHE A 525 5.67 -27.93 -11.25
CA PHE A 525 5.63 -28.77 -12.43
C PHE A 525 6.99 -29.46 -12.60
N PRO A 526 7.05 -30.73 -13.01
CA PRO A 526 8.30 -31.49 -13.20
C PRO A 526 9.09 -31.05 -14.44
N VAL A 527 8.61 -30.02 -15.16
CA VAL A 527 9.27 -29.37 -16.29
C VAL A 527 9.33 -27.86 -16.06
N LEU A 528 10.37 -27.20 -16.57
CA LEU A 528 10.62 -25.76 -16.34
C LEU A 528 9.72 -24.84 -17.19
N GLU A 529 9.39 -25.24 -18.42
CA GLU A 529 8.60 -24.45 -19.36
C GLU A 529 7.33 -25.19 -19.82
N PRO A 530 6.39 -25.52 -18.90
CA PRO A 530 5.23 -26.36 -19.18
C PRO A 530 4.26 -25.81 -20.24
N PHE A 531 4.27 -24.50 -20.50
CA PHE A 531 3.42 -23.87 -21.52
C PHE A 531 4.20 -23.40 -22.76
N GLY A 532 5.50 -23.72 -22.79
CA GLY A 532 6.45 -23.27 -23.79
C GLY A 532 7.22 -24.45 -24.40
N ARG A 533 8.56 -24.42 -24.30
CA ARG A 533 9.45 -25.33 -25.02
C ARG A 533 9.25 -26.80 -24.64
N ASP A 534 8.91 -27.10 -23.39
CA ASP A 534 8.69 -28.48 -22.94
C ASP A 534 7.43 -29.10 -23.53
N LEU A 535 6.35 -28.32 -23.64
CA LEU A 535 5.13 -28.76 -24.32
C LEU A 535 5.36 -28.91 -25.83
N ALA A 536 6.13 -28.00 -26.45
CA ALA A 536 6.44 -28.02 -27.88
C ALA A 536 7.02 -29.36 -28.35
N ALA A 537 7.96 -29.93 -27.57
CA ALA A 537 8.60 -31.22 -27.87
C ALA A 537 7.62 -32.41 -27.91
N ASN A 538 6.50 -32.29 -27.18
CA ASN A 538 5.50 -33.35 -27.09
C ASN A 538 4.37 -33.21 -28.13
N ILE A 539 4.09 -31.99 -28.62
CA ILE A 539 2.98 -31.74 -29.55
C ILE A 539 3.41 -31.44 -31.01
N TYR A 540 4.68 -31.12 -31.25
CA TYR A 540 5.23 -30.90 -32.60
C TYR A 540 6.30 -31.93 -32.97
N THR A 541 6.29 -32.41 -34.21
CA THR A 541 7.38 -33.26 -34.75
C THR A 541 8.69 -32.48 -34.90
N ASN A 542 8.62 -31.20 -35.27
CA ASN A 542 9.76 -30.28 -35.32
C ASN A 542 9.53 -29.11 -34.35
N PRO A 543 10.05 -29.18 -33.11
CA PRO A 543 9.82 -28.17 -32.07
C PRO A 543 10.59 -26.85 -32.30
N SER A 544 11.40 -26.76 -33.36
CA SER A 544 12.20 -25.56 -33.69
C SER A 544 11.55 -24.66 -34.74
N LEU A 545 10.32 -24.95 -35.17
CA LEU A 545 9.62 -24.15 -36.17
C LEU A 545 9.29 -22.73 -35.63
N PRO A 546 9.62 -21.65 -36.37
CA PRO A 546 9.38 -20.28 -35.92
C PRO A 546 7.91 -19.93 -35.62
N THR A 547 6.96 -20.61 -36.27
CA THR A 547 5.50 -20.39 -36.12
C THR A 547 4.95 -20.93 -34.80
N ILE A 548 5.71 -21.73 -34.05
CA ILE A 548 5.26 -22.30 -32.78
C ILE A 548 4.97 -21.21 -31.74
N LYS A 549 5.74 -20.11 -31.76
CA LYS A 549 5.58 -18.97 -30.86
C LYS A 549 4.22 -18.26 -31.00
N ASP A 550 3.50 -18.49 -32.09
CA ASP A 550 2.16 -17.94 -32.32
C ASP A 550 1.06 -18.78 -31.63
N THR A 551 1.43 -19.98 -31.14
CA THR A 551 0.51 -20.93 -30.47
C THR A 551 0.87 -21.21 -29.01
N LEU A 552 2.17 -21.21 -28.66
CA LEU A 552 2.68 -21.50 -27.32
C LEU A 552 3.12 -20.24 -26.60
N TYR A 553 3.09 -20.27 -25.26
CA TYR A 553 3.27 -19.08 -24.43
C TYR A 553 4.75 -18.81 -24.10
N TYR A 554 5.60 -18.69 -25.13
CA TYR A 554 7.05 -18.45 -24.95
C TYR A 554 7.33 -17.12 -24.24
N ALA A 555 6.50 -16.10 -24.47
CA ALA A 555 6.61 -14.80 -23.81
C ALA A 555 6.60 -14.90 -22.27
N LEU A 556 5.92 -15.90 -21.69
CA LEU A 556 5.92 -16.14 -20.25
C LEU A 556 7.32 -16.42 -19.68
N TYR A 557 8.18 -17.07 -20.46
CA TYR A 557 9.52 -17.49 -20.03
C TYR A 557 10.61 -16.55 -20.53
N ASP A 558 10.41 -15.90 -21.69
CA ASP A 558 11.41 -15.08 -22.36
C ASP A 558 11.27 -13.57 -22.08
N SER A 559 10.21 -13.16 -21.37
CA SER A 559 9.96 -11.75 -20.99
C SER A 559 9.49 -11.64 -19.54
N ILE A 560 9.45 -10.42 -18.99
CA ILE A 560 8.91 -10.16 -17.65
C ILE A 560 7.41 -10.46 -17.60
N LYS A 561 6.90 -10.82 -16.41
CA LYS A 561 5.49 -11.16 -16.17
C LYS A 561 4.50 -10.14 -16.76
N ALA A 562 4.77 -8.85 -16.55
CA ALA A 562 3.93 -7.75 -17.02
C ALA A 562 3.87 -7.63 -18.56
N VAL A 563 4.93 -8.02 -19.27
CA VAL A 563 4.97 -8.05 -20.74
C VAL A 563 4.27 -9.30 -21.25
N ALA A 564 4.48 -10.45 -20.62
CA ALA A 564 3.79 -11.70 -20.98
C ALA A 564 2.26 -11.55 -20.92
N GLN A 565 1.75 -10.88 -19.89
CA GLN A 565 0.33 -10.57 -19.72
C GLN A 565 -0.30 -9.76 -20.87
N GLN A 566 0.52 -9.03 -21.64
CA GLN A 566 0.07 -8.27 -22.81
C GLN A 566 -0.17 -9.15 -24.04
N TYR A 567 0.02 -10.48 -23.94
CA TYR A 567 -0.28 -11.47 -24.97
C TYR A 567 -1.52 -12.30 -24.63
N PRO A 568 -2.74 -11.73 -24.64
CA PRO A 568 -3.97 -12.46 -24.30
C PRO A 568 -4.30 -13.58 -25.30
N ASN A 569 -3.73 -13.55 -26.50
CA ASN A 569 -3.85 -14.63 -27.48
C ASN A 569 -3.07 -15.89 -27.07
N LEU A 570 -2.00 -15.74 -26.28
CA LEU A 570 -1.16 -16.85 -25.79
C LEU A 570 -1.47 -17.23 -24.34
N ASN A 571 -1.92 -16.27 -23.52
CA ASN A 571 -2.30 -16.51 -22.13
C ASN A 571 -3.66 -17.21 -22.01
N ARG A 572 -3.70 -18.48 -22.40
CA ARG A 572 -4.91 -19.32 -22.48
C ARG A 572 -4.82 -20.63 -21.70
N PHE A 573 -3.69 -20.85 -21.04
CA PHE A 573 -3.49 -22.01 -20.17
C PHE A 573 -3.95 -21.67 -18.76
N VAL A 574 -4.75 -22.54 -18.16
CA VAL A 574 -5.32 -22.36 -16.82
C VAL A 574 -5.24 -23.67 -16.04
N LEU A 575 -4.74 -23.59 -14.81
CA LEU A 575 -4.79 -24.66 -13.83
C LEU A 575 -6.14 -24.59 -13.13
N LYS A 576 -6.91 -25.66 -13.19
CA LYS A 576 -8.22 -25.72 -12.55
C LYS A 576 -8.34 -26.98 -11.75
N GLY A 577 -8.83 -26.87 -10.53
CA GLY A 577 -8.83 -28.00 -9.63
C GLY A 577 -9.68 -27.80 -8.40
N SER A 578 -9.61 -28.81 -7.53
CA SER A 578 -10.27 -28.85 -6.24
C SER A 578 -9.30 -29.38 -5.20
N ALA A 579 -9.19 -28.69 -4.06
CA ALA A 579 -8.33 -29.10 -2.96
C ALA A 579 -9.10 -29.10 -1.64
N LYS A 580 -8.73 -30.02 -0.76
CA LYS A 580 -9.15 -30.02 0.64
C LYS A 580 -8.04 -29.41 1.49
N ILE A 581 -8.40 -28.39 2.26
CA ILE A 581 -7.47 -27.71 3.19
C ILE A 581 -7.67 -28.31 4.58
N SER A 582 -6.58 -28.62 5.29
CA SER A 582 -6.66 -29.09 6.66
C SER A 582 -7.20 -27.96 7.57
N GLY A 583 -8.47 -28.04 7.96
CA GLY A 583 -9.18 -27.06 8.80
C GLY A 583 -10.46 -27.64 9.39
N THR A 584 -11.02 -26.97 10.40
CA THR A 584 -12.22 -27.39 11.16
C THR A 584 -13.38 -27.77 10.23
N SER A 585 -14.12 -28.84 10.55
CA SER A 585 -15.27 -29.34 9.78
C SER A 585 -16.53 -28.46 9.83
N ASP A 586 -16.37 -27.23 10.32
CA ASP A 586 -17.46 -26.31 10.60
C ASP A 586 -17.69 -25.39 9.39
N ILE A 587 -18.95 -25.29 8.96
CA ILE A 587 -19.38 -24.44 7.84
C ILE A 587 -19.48 -23.00 8.33
N SER A 588 -18.62 -22.09 7.89
CA SER A 588 -18.82 -20.66 8.20
C SER A 588 -19.94 -20.06 7.33
N ILE A 589 -20.88 -19.38 7.98
CA ILE A 589 -22.05 -18.70 7.41
C ILE A 589 -22.06 -17.20 7.73
N GLY A 590 -20.93 -16.67 8.22
CA GLY A 590 -20.75 -15.30 8.67
C GLY A 590 -21.11 -15.12 10.16
N TYR A 591 -20.41 -14.23 10.87
CA TYR A 591 -20.60 -14.02 12.31
C TYR A 591 -21.98 -13.48 12.69
N ASN A 592 -22.48 -13.81 13.89
CA ASN A 592 -23.72 -13.28 14.48
C ASN A 592 -24.98 -13.42 13.59
N VAL A 593 -25.15 -14.60 12.99
CA VAL A 593 -26.31 -14.90 12.14
C VAL A 593 -27.60 -14.84 12.98
N PRO A 594 -28.68 -14.18 12.49
CA PRO A 594 -29.94 -14.15 13.21
C PRO A 594 -30.52 -15.55 13.39
N ARG A 595 -30.94 -15.89 14.62
CA ARG A 595 -31.57 -17.19 14.94
C ARG A 595 -32.79 -17.45 14.04
N GLY A 596 -32.86 -18.64 13.47
CA GLY A 596 -33.95 -19.05 12.57
C GLY A 596 -33.90 -18.48 11.14
N SER A 597 -32.86 -17.72 10.78
CA SER A 597 -32.61 -17.29 9.39
C SER A 597 -31.86 -18.34 8.56
N VAL A 598 -31.36 -19.39 9.22
CA VAL A 598 -30.57 -20.45 8.60
C VAL A 598 -31.47 -21.58 8.13
N SER A 599 -31.32 -21.99 6.87
CA SER A 599 -31.95 -23.18 6.31
C SER A 599 -30.90 -24.03 5.63
N VAL A 600 -30.74 -25.27 6.10
CA VAL A 600 -29.79 -26.24 5.56
C VAL A 600 -30.55 -27.30 4.77
N THR A 601 -30.07 -27.62 3.59
CA THR A 601 -30.62 -28.66 2.72
C THR A 601 -29.52 -29.59 2.25
N ALA A 602 -29.77 -30.89 2.15
CA ALA A 602 -28.86 -31.86 1.58
C ALA A 602 -29.61 -32.79 0.62
N GLY A 603 -29.12 -32.91 -0.63
CA GLY A 603 -29.78 -33.74 -1.64
C GLY A 603 -31.25 -33.39 -1.89
N GLY A 604 -31.62 -32.10 -1.74
CA GLY A 604 -33.00 -31.62 -1.88
C GLY A 604 -33.89 -31.79 -0.64
N ARG A 605 -33.43 -32.47 0.42
CA ARG A 605 -34.13 -32.57 1.70
C ARG A 605 -33.69 -31.45 2.64
N VAL A 606 -34.63 -30.73 3.24
CA VAL A 606 -34.35 -29.78 4.34
C VAL A 606 -33.96 -30.55 5.60
N LEU A 607 -32.83 -30.19 6.20
CA LEU A 607 -32.30 -30.79 7.42
C LEU A 607 -32.89 -30.13 8.66
N GLN A 608 -32.89 -30.84 9.79
CA GLN A 608 -33.40 -30.33 11.07
C GLN A 608 -32.27 -29.88 12.01
N GLU A 609 -32.31 -28.63 12.47
CA GLU A 609 -31.41 -28.09 13.49
C GLU A 609 -31.53 -28.88 14.82
N GLY A 610 -30.41 -29.18 15.47
CA GLY A 610 -30.31 -29.96 16.71
C GLY A 610 -30.38 -31.48 16.52
N LEU A 611 -30.75 -31.96 15.32
CA LEU A 611 -30.77 -33.39 14.98
C LEU A 611 -29.76 -33.71 13.88
N ASP A 612 -29.89 -33.04 12.73
CA ASP A 612 -29.06 -33.28 11.54
C ASP A 612 -27.83 -32.36 11.49
N TYR A 613 -27.90 -31.19 12.12
CA TYR A 613 -26.81 -30.23 12.26
C TYR A 613 -27.01 -29.32 13.48
N ASP A 614 -25.93 -28.75 14.00
CA ASP A 614 -25.93 -27.71 15.05
C ASP A 614 -25.40 -26.38 14.50
N ILE A 615 -25.92 -25.26 15.01
CA ILE A 615 -25.46 -23.91 14.64
C ILE A 615 -24.88 -23.19 15.87
N ASN A 616 -23.66 -22.69 15.73
CA ASN A 616 -23.15 -21.62 16.58
C ASN A 616 -23.48 -20.27 15.93
N TYR A 617 -24.54 -19.62 16.42
CA TYR A 617 -25.01 -18.36 15.87
C TYR A 617 -24.03 -17.20 16.10
N ASP A 618 -23.22 -17.25 17.16
CA ASP A 618 -22.29 -16.18 17.52
C ASP A 618 -21.05 -16.23 16.60
N LEU A 619 -20.42 -17.41 16.49
CA LEU A 619 -19.29 -17.65 15.58
C LEU A 619 -19.72 -17.78 14.12
N GLY A 620 -21.01 -17.95 13.87
CA GLY A 620 -21.52 -18.14 12.52
C GLY A 620 -21.07 -19.45 11.90
N THR A 621 -21.05 -20.54 12.68
CA THR A 621 -20.60 -21.84 12.19
C THR A 621 -21.69 -22.89 12.28
N ILE A 622 -21.77 -23.78 11.28
CA ILE A 622 -22.67 -24.94 11.29
C ILE A 622 -21.85 -26.20 11.33
N LYS A 623 -22.21 -27.12 12.23
CA LYS A 623 -21.62 -28.45 12.31
C LYS A 623 -22.66 -29.47 11.90
N ILE A 624 -22.42 -30.21 10.82
CA ILE A 624 -23.30 -31.32 10.44
C ILE A 624 -23.08 -32.47 11.44
N THR A 625 -24.16 -32.95 12.07
CA THR A 625 -24.11 -34.03 13.07
C THR A 625 -24.57 -35.37 12.49
N ASN A 626 -25.33 -35.35 11.40
CA ASN A 626 -25.80 -36.56 10.74
C ASN A 626 -24.68 -37.29 9.96
N ALA A 627 -24.15 -38.36 10.56
CA ALA A 627 -23.08 -39.16 9.98
C ALA A 627 -23.43 -39.80 8.62
N ALA A 628 -24.71 -40.07 8.33
CA ALA A 628 -25.11 -40.64 7.05
C ALA A 628 -24.92 -39.64 5.90
N ILE A 629 -25.18 -38.35 6.14
CA ILE A 629 -24.98 -37.27 5.14
C ILE A 629 -23.48 -37.06 4.89
N ILE A 630 -22.69 -37.08 5.97
CA ILE A 630 -21.23 -36.92 5.91
C ILE A 630 -20.58 -38.06 5.14
N ASN A 631 -20.89 -39.31 5.50
CA ASN A 631 -20.31 -40.51 4.88
C ASN A 631 -20.77 -40.72 3.43
N ALA A 632 -21.97 -40.26 3.08
CA ALA A 632 -22.50 -40.35 1.72
C ALA A 632 -21.99 -39.23 0.79
N GLY A 633 -21.24 -38.23 1.31
CA GLY A 633 -20.68 -37.15 0.50
C GLY A 633 -21.73 -36.27 -0.19
N ILE A 634 -22.96 -36.23 0.33
CA ILE A 634 -24.07 -35.49 -0.27
C ILE A 634 -23.80 -33.98 -0.13
N PRO A 635 -23.93 -33.18 -1.20
CA PRO A 635 -23.80 -31.73 -1.10
C PRO A 635 -24.82 -31.13 -0.12
N VAL A 636 -24.33 -30.32 0.82
CA VAL A 636 -25.10 -29.56 1.79
C VAL A 636 -25.11 -28.09 1.37
N GLN A 637 -26.30 -27.57 1.10
CA GLN A 637 -26.53 -26.17 0.81
C GLN A 637 -27.14 -25.48 2.02
N VAL A 638 -26.47 -24.44 2.49
CA VAL A 638 -26.88 -23.59 3.59
C VAL A 638 -27.31 -22.24 3.06
N ASN A 639 -28.47 -21.76 3.47
CA ASN A 639 -28.93 -20.40 3.25
C ASN A 639 -28.99 -19.69 4.60
N SER A 640 -28.46 -18.47 4.71
CA SER A 640 -28.52 -17.63 5.92
C SER A 640 -28.87 -16.18 5.57
N GLU A 641 -29.41 -15.40 6.52
CA GLU A 641 -29.42 -13.94 6.41
C GLU A 641 -28.22 -13.36 7.15
N ASN A 642 -27.42 -12.53 6.48
CA ASN A 642 -26.28 -11.83 7.05
C ASN A 642 -26.61 -10.33 7.21
N ASN A 643 -26.31 -9.79 8.38
CA ASN A 643 -26.55 -8.40 8.80
C ASN A 643 -25.26 -7.56 8.85
N ALA A 644 -24.10 -8.17 8.58
CA ALA A 644 -22.78 -7.55 8.72
C ALA A 644 -22.46 -6.53 7.61
N THR A 645 -23.31 -6.42 6.58
CA THR A 645 -23.19 -5.40 5.52
C THR A 645 -23.71 -4.04 6.01
N PHE A 646 -23.02 -3.46 6.99
CA PHE A 646 -23.19 -2.05 7.34
C PHE A 646 -22.68 -1.19 6.17
N GLY A 647 -23.60 -0.59 5.40
CA GLY A 647 -23.29 0.66 4.68
C GLY A 647 -23.42 0.73 3.14
N LEU A 648 -23.74 -0.34 2.39
CA LEU A 648 -23.54 -0.27 0.92
C LEU A 648 -24.73 0.10 0.04
N GLN A 649 -25.99 -0.01 0.46
CA GLN A 649 -27.15 0.44 -0.33
C GLN A 649 -28.44 0.40 0.50
N GLN A 650 -29.32 1.41 0.35
CA GLN A 650 -30.62 1.40 1.03
C GLN A 650 -31.60 0.49 0.28
N ARG A 651 -32.10 -0.56 0.93
CA ARG A 651 -33.05 -1.53 0.36
C ARG A 651 -34.47 -1.29 0.87
N GLY A 652 -35.36 -0.79 0.03
CA GLY A 652 -36.79 -0.71 0.31
C GLY A 652 -37.49 -2.06 0.07
N TYR A 653 -38.28 -2.51 1.04
CA TYR A 653 -39.05 -3.75 1.03
C TYR A 653 -40.53 -3.45 1.26
N MET A 654 -41.36 -3.82 0.29
CA MET A 654 -42.81 -3.78 0.41
C MET A 654 -43.35 -5.20 0.27
N GLY A 655 -44.09 -5.68 1.27
CA GLY A 655 -44.72 -7.00 1.27
C GLY A 655 -46.22 -6.89 1.49
N LEU A 656 -46.99 -7.67 0.73
CA LEU A 656 -48.43 -7.83 0.90
C LEU A 656 -48.75 -9.31 0.85
N ARG A 657 -49.37 -9.85 1.89
CA ARG A 657 -49.75 -11.26 1.97
C ARG A 657 -51.21 -11.41 2.36
N PHE A 658 -51.91 -12.26 1.60
CA PHE A 658 -53.27 -12.70 1.84
C PHE A 658 -53.22 -14.14 2.32
N ASP A 659 -53.83 -14.45 3.46
CA ASP A 659 -53.97 -15.82 3.95
C ASP A 659 -55.45 -16.11 4.21
N TYR A 660 -56.07 -16.91 3.34
CA TYR A 660 -57.45 -17.34 3.48
C TYR A 660 -57.51 -18.73 4.12
N ILE A 661 -58.03 -18.80 5.34
CA ILE A 661 -58.15 -20.05 6.09
C ILE A 661 -59.51 -20.70 5.78
N ALA A 662 -59.58 -21.47 4.69
CA ALA A 662 -60.81 -22.11 4.24
C ALA A 662 -61.38 -23.10 5.28
N LYS A 663 -60.51 -23.96 5.85
CA LYS A 663 -60.83 -24.91 6.92
C LYS A 663 -59.76 -24.89 8.01
N ASN A 664 -60.17 -24.86 9.27
CA ASN A 664 -59.27 -24.94 10.43
C ASN A 664 -59.90 -25.78 11.54
N LYS A 665 -60.02 -27.09 11.30
CA LYS A 665 -60.51 -28.06 12.29
C LYS A 665 -59.34 -28.89 12.79
N LEU A 666 -59.48 -29.47 13.98
CA LEU A 666 -58.44 -30.27 14.64
C LEU A 666 -57.87 -31.41 13.76
N LYS A 667 -58.68 -31.95 12.84
CA LYS A 667 -58.30 -33.08 11.95
C LYS A 667 -58.15 -32.71 10.46
N GLU A 668 -58.48 -31.47 10.06
CA GLU A 668 -58.44 -31.01 8.66
C GLU A 668 -58.19 -29.50 8.61
N GLN A 669 -57.12 -29.10 7.94
CA GLN A 669 -56.71 -27.71 7.74
C GLN A 669 -56.49 -27.45 6.24
N LEU A 670 -57.06 -26.36 5.72
CA LEU A 670 -56.86 -25.88 4.35
C LEU A 670 -56.65 -24.37 4.39
N SER A 671 -55.50 -23.90 3.91
CA SER A 671 -55.20 -22.48 3.73
C SER A 671 -54.72 -22.19 2.32
N ILE A 672 -55.16 -21.06 1.76
CA ILE A 672 -54.73 -20.53 0.47
C ILE A 672 -54.05 -19.18 0.73
N GLY A 673 -52.80 -19.05 0.31
CA GLY A 673 -51.97 -17.87 0.44
C GLY A 673 -51.74 -17.18 -0.90
N GLY A 674 -51.67 -15.86 -0.89
CA GLY A 674 -51.19 -15.04 -2.00
C GLY A 674 -50.19 -14.01 -1.50
N THR A 675 -49.05 -13.85 -2.16
CA THR A 675 -47.96 -12.99 -1.71
C THR A 675 -47.49 -12.08 -2.84
N ILE A 676 -47.37 -10.78 -2.58
CA ILE A 676 -46.77 -9.79 -3.47
C ILE A 676 -45.63 -9.13 -2.71
N VAL A 677 -44.42 -9.19 -3.24
CA VAL A 677 -43.25 -8.54 -2.64
C VAL A 677 -42.59 -7.65 -3.68
N ARG A 678 -42.19 -6.45 -3.27
CA ARG A 678 -41.36 -5.56 -4.06
C ARG A 678 -40.11 -5.20 -3.26
N LEU A 679 -38.95 -5.54 -3.82
CA LEU A 679 -37.64 -5.21 -3.29
C LEU A 679 -36.99 -4.19 -4.22
N SER A 680 -36.57 -3.05 -3.69
CA SER A 680 -35.93 -1.98 -4.45
C SER A 680 -34.68 -1.49 -3.76
N GLU A 681 -33.57 -1.45 -4.48
CA GLU A 681 -32.31 -0.89 -4.02
C GLU A 681 -32.13 0.52 -4.58
N ARG A 682 -31.53 1.39 -3.76
CA ARG A 682 -31.18 2.75 -4.17
C ARG A 682 -29.64 2.87 -4.21
N PRO A 683 -29.04 3.14 -5.38
CA PRO A 683 -27.61 3.36 -5.48
C PRO A 683 -27.23 4.70 -4.83
N PHE A 684 -25.98 4.82 -4.36
CA PHE A 684 -25.44 6.08 -3.85
C PHE A 684 -25.16 7.07 -4.98
N PHE A 685 -24.60 6.58 -6.07
CA PHE A 685 -24.26 7.34 -7.26
C PHE A 685 -25.20 7.01 -8.42
N SER A 686 -25.28 7.90 -9.40
CA SER A 686 -26.06 7.68 -10.63
C SER A 686 -25.29 6.83 -11.65
N LYS A 687 -23.96 6.88 -11.60
CA LYS A 687 -23.07 5.96 -12.30
C LYS A 687 -22.87 4.72 -11.44
N VAL A 688 -23.19 3.56 -11.99
CA VAL A 688 -23.13 2.27 -11.28
C VAL A 688 -22.37 1.29 -12.14
N ASN A 689 -21.41 0.60 -11.53
CA ASN A 689 -20.57 -0.39 -12.19
C ASN A 689 -21.28 -1.75 -12.31
N ILE A 690 -20.79 -2.58 -13.23
CA ILE A 690 -21.25 -3.97 -13.38
C ILE A 690 -21.05 -4.75 -12.06
N ASN A 691 -22.03 -5.59 -11.70
CA ASN A 691 -22.14 -6.32 -10.42
C ASN A 691 -22.53 -5.48 -9.20
N GLU A 692 -22.68 -4.16 -9.34
CA GLU A 692 -23.24 -3.28 -8.32
C GLU A 692 -24.64 -2.77 -8.70
N ASP A 693 -25.26 -3.40 -9.69
CA ASP A 693 -26.51 -2.95 -10.29
C ASP A 693 -27.69 -3.01 -9.29
N PRO A 694 -28.35 -1.86 -9.00
CA PRO A 694 -29.42 -1.82 -8.03
C PRO A 694 -30.70 -2.44 -8.59
N ILE A 695 -31.22 -3.46 -7.90
CA ILE A 695 -32.41 -4.17 -8.34
C ILE A 695 -33.71 -3.45 -7.97
N ARG A 696 -34.77 -3.71 -8.73
CA ARG A 696 -36.14 -3.28 -8.44
C ARG A 696 -37.15 -4.36 -8.80
N ASN A 697 -37.05 -5.47 -8.11
CA ASN A 697 -37.78 -6.70 -8.40
C ASN A 697 -39.17 -6.71 -7.75
N THR A 698 -40.17 -7.23 -8.48
CA THR A 698 -41.52 -7.49 -7.95
C THR A 698 -41.87 -8.96 -8.14
N MET A 699 -42.20 -9.65 -7.05
CA MET A 699 -42.59 -11.05 -7.03
C MET A 699 -44.07 -11.19 -6.72
N TYR A 700 -44.74 -12.09 -7.43
CA TYR A 700 -46.13 -12.49 -7.20
C TYR A 700 -46.14 -13.99 -6.95
N GLY A 701 -46.81 -14.45 -5.90
CA GLY A 701 -46.87 -15.87 -5.57
C GLY A 701 -48.22 -16.30 -5.03
N LEU A 702 -48.53 -17.58 -5.23
CA LEU A 702 -49.71 -18.26 -4.72
C LEU A 702 -49.26 -19.56 -4.04
N ASP A 703 -49.77 -19.83 -2.85
CA ASP A 703 -49.47 -21.03 -2.07
C ASP A 703 -50.75 -21.71 -1.54
N VAL A 704 -50.77 -23.04 -1.50
CA VAL A 704 -51.88 -23.83 -0.97
C VAL A 704 -51.30 -24.86 -0.02
N ASN A 705 -51.84 -24.91 1.19
CA ASN A 705 -51.47 -25.88 2.20
C ASN A 705 -52.71 -26.65 2.68
N TYR A 706 -52.68 -27.97 2.52
CA TYR A 706 -53.73 -28.89 2.94
C TYR A 706 -53.17 -29.98 3.86
N ARG A 707 -53.65 -30.03 5.10
CA ARG A 707 -53.29 -31.05 6.09
C ARG A 707 -54.53 -31.82 6.51
N LYS A 708 -54.46 -33.15 6.48
CA LYS A 708 -55.54 -34.02 6.94
C LYS A 708 -55.00 -35.24 7.67
N GLU A 709 -55.56 -35.56 8.83
CA GLU A 709 -55.27 -36.83 9.49
C GLU A 709 -55.90 -38.01 8.73
N ILE A 710 -55.15 -39.08 8.54
CA ILE A 710 -55.64 -40.32 7.91
C ILE A 710 -55.48 -41.50 8.89
N PRO A 711 -56.28 -41.58 9.97
CA PRO A 711 -56.13 -42.66 10.97
C PRO A 711 -56.22 -44.08 10.39
N ARG A 712 -56.82 -44.24 9.20
CA ARG A 712 -56.85 -45.52 8.48
C ARG A 712 -55.46 -46.02 8.08
N LEU A 713 -54.52 -45.12 7.80
CA LEU A 713 -53.15 -45.48 7.45
C LEU A 713 -52.37 -45.99 8.67
N THR A 714 -52.50 -45.32 9.83
CA THR A 714 -51.99 -45.84 11.12
C THR A 714 -52.53 -47.24 11.39
N LYS A 715 -53.85 -47.41 11.28
CA LYS A 715 -54.52 -48.71 11.50
C LYS A 715 -54.14 -49.79 10.48
N LEU A 716 -53.72 -49.42 9.27
CA LEU A 716 -53.23 -50.36 8.26
C LEU A 716 -51.81 -50.82 8.61
N LEU A 717 -50.95 -49.89 9.03
CA LEU A 717 -49.58 -50.20 9.47
C LEU A 717 -49.57 -51.05 10.74
N ASP A 718 -50.51 -50.83 11.66
CA ASP A 718 -50.71 -51.63 12.88
C ASP A 718 -51.13 -53.09 12.62
N LYS A 719 -51.54 -53.43 11.38
CA LYS A 719 -51.88 -54.80 11.00
C LYS A 719 -50.68 -55.61 10.53
N LEU A 720 -49.51 -54.99 10.35
CA LEU A 720 -48.29 -55.72 10.03
C LEU A 720 -47.85 -56.50 11.30
N PRO A 721 -47.61 -57.83 11.20
CA PRO A 721 -47.39 -58.69 12.37
C PRO A 721 -46.17 -58.33 13.22
N PHE A 722 -45.29 -57.44 12.74
CA PHE A 722 -44.06 -57.02 13.41
C PHE A 722 -43.98 -55.50 13.71
N TYR A 723 -45.06 -54.73 13.54
CA TYR A 723 -45.06 -53.25 13.71
C TYR A 723 -46.37 -52.74 14.32
N LYS A 724 -46.31 -51.89 15.36
CA LYS A 724 -47.47 -51.31 16.04
C LYS A 724 -47.15 -49.90 16.53
N THR A 725 -47.97 -48.90 16.18
CA THR A 725 -47.75 -47.49 16.50
C THR A 725 -49.06 -46.77 16.82
N THR A 726 -49.08 -46.05 17.94
CA THR A 726 -50.22 -45.18 18.32
C THR A 726 -50.09 -43.76 17.76
N ALA A 727 -49.02 -43.48 17.01
CA ALA A 727 -48.77 -42.17 16.44
C ALA A 727 -49.80 -41.85 15.33
N PRO A 728 -50.40 -40.65 15.34
CA PRO A 728 -51.37 -40.25 14.32
C PRO A 728 -50.69 -40.07 12.97
N SER A 729 -51.23 -40.69 11.93
CA SER A 729 -50.81 -40.46 10.54
C SER A 729 -51.56 -39.28 9.94
N ASN A 730 -50.85 -38.45 9.17
CA ASN A 730 -51.41 -37.34 8.43
C ASN A 730 -50.82 -37.29 7.01
N ILE A 731 -51.58 -36.66 6.11
CA ILE A 731 -51.10 -36.24 4.80
C ILE A 731 -51.03 -34.71 4.79
N ASN A 732 -49.90 -34.19 4.33
CA ASN A 732 -49.68 -32.77 4.11
C ASN A 732 -49.38 -32.58 2.62
N VAL A 733 -50.23 -31.83 1.94
CA VAL A 733 -50.04 -31.44 0.53
C VAL A 733 -49.78 -29.95 0.51
N PHE A 734 -48.62 -29.58 -0.03
CA PHE A 734 -48.23 -28.19 -0.23
C PHE A 734 -47.97 -27.97 -1.72
N ALA A 735 -48.51 -26.88 -2.27
CA ALA A 735 -48.29 -26.47 -3.65
C ALA A 735 -48.06 -24.97 -3.69
N GLU A 736 -47.09 -24.51 -4.47
CA GLU A 736 -46.80 -23.09 -4.64
C GLU A 736 -46.40 -22.78 -6.08
N GLY A 737 -46.63 -21.53 -6.49
CA GLY A 737 -46.17 -20.98 -7.75
C GLY A 737 -45.83 -19.51 -7.58
N ALA A 738 -44.73 -19.07 -8.19
CA ALA A 738 -44.26 -17.70 -8.12
C ALA A 738 -43.83 -17.17 -9.49
N TYR A 739 -44.04 -15.88 -9.72
CA TYR A 739 -43.62 -15.14 -10.89
C TYR A 739 -42.79 -13.93 -10.46
N LEU A 740 -41.56 -13.84 -10.97
CA LEU A 740 -40.64 -12.74 -10.74
C LEU A 740 -40.67 -11.79 -11.94
N LYS A 741 -41.03 -10.54 -11.70
CA LYS A 741 -40.83 -9.43 -12.65
C LYS A 741 -39.57 -8.66 -12.24
N PRO A 742 -38.43 -8.86 -12.92
CA PRO A 742 -37.23 -8.10 -12.64
C PRO A 742 -37.39 -6.64 -13.08
N GLY A 743 -36.60 -5.76 -12.47
CA GLY A 743 -36.54 -4.34 -12.83
C GLY A 743 -35.31 -3.67 -12.25
N HIS A 744 -35.08 -2.41 -12.60
CA HIS A 744 -33.94 -1.64 -12.12
C HIS A 744 -34.39 -0.33 -11.43
N ALA A 745 -33.47 0.27 -10.67
CA ALA A 745 -33.70 1.56 -10.05
C ALA A 745 -33.88 2.68 -11.11
N PRO A 746 -34.77 3.66 -10.90
CA PRO A 746 -34.99 4.76 -11.85
C PRO A 746 -33.78 5.71 -11.99
N GLN A 747 -32.83 5.67 -11.06
CA GLN A 747 -31.59 6.45 -11.08
C GLN A 747 -30.66 6.04 -12.22
N ILE A 748 -30.72 4.77 -12.65
CA ILE A 748 -29.89 4.24 -13.73
C ILE A 748 -30.63 4.19 -15.09
N GLY A 749 -31.88 4.65 -15.17
CA GLY A 749 -32.64 4.66 -16.41
C GLY A 749 -34.16 4.69 -16.21
N LYS A 750 -34.93 4.80 -17.31
CA LYS A 750 -36.40 4.78 -17.29
C LYS A 750 -36.93 3.70 -18.23
N GLY A 751 -38.07 3.11 -17.87
CA GLY A 751 -38.72 2.07 -18.67
C GLY A 751 -38.04 0.71 -18.49
N SER A 752 -37.75 0.03 -19.60
CA SER A 752 -37.02 -1.25 -19.63
C SER A 752 -35.50 -1.08 -19.83
N ASN A 753 -35.03 0.16 -20.04
CA ASN A 753 -33.64 0.45 -20.38
C ASN A 753 -32.95 1.07 -19.16
N GLY A 754 -31.98 0.34 -18.61
CA GLY A 754 -31.04 0.81 -17.61
C GLY A 754 -29.63 0.91 -18.19
N VAL A 755 -28.83 1.83 -17.65
CA VAL A 755 -27.41 2.00 -17.99
C VAL A 755 -26.59 1.48 -16.82
N ILE A 756 -25.70 0.54 -17.13
CA ILE A 756 -24.64 0.10 -16.22
C ILE A 756 -23.32 0.39 -16.93
N TYR A 757 -22.33 0.83 -16.16
CA TYR A 757 -21.00 1.10 -16.67
C TYR A 757 -20.18 -0.16 -16.54
N ILE A 758 -19.59 -0.60 -17.65
CA ILE A 758 -18.54 -1.63 -17.61
C ILE A 758 -17.28 -1.02 -16.99
N ASP A 759 -16.99 0.23 -17.38
CA ASP A 759 -16.00 1.12 -16.80
C ASP A 759 -16.48 2.57 -17.07
N ASP A 760 -16.33 3.47 -16.10
CA ASP A 760 -16.68 4.89 -16.21
C ASP A 760 -15.47 5.82 -16.36
N PHE A 761 -14.27 5.25 -16.35
CA PHE A 761 -12.97 5.93 -16.42
C PHE A 761 -12.70 6.96 -15.30
N GLU A 762 -13.50 7.00 -14.22
CA GLU A 762 -13.26 7.96 -13.13
C GLU A 762 -12.10 7.53 -12.23
N GLY A 763 -11.94 6.22 -12.02
CA GLY A 763 -10.88 5.65 -11.20
C GLY A 763 -9.62 5.21 -11.98
N THR A 764 -9.53 5.49 -13.27
CA THR A 764 -8.49 4.91 -14.12
C THR A 764 -7.13 5.57 -13.96
N GLN A 765 -7.09 6.85 -13.58
CA GLN A 765 -5.85 7.58 -13.36
C GLN A 765 -5.62 7.79 -11.86
N SER A 766 -4.38 7.59 -11.41
CA SER A 766 -3.96 8.02 -10.07
C SER A 766 -2.51 8.50 -10.09
N GLY A 767 -2.19 9.47 -9.24
CA GLY A 767 -0.85 10.05 -9.13
C GLY A 767 -0.16 9.65 -7.84
N ILE A 768 1.14 9.37 -7.91
CA ILE A 768 2.04 9.26 -6.76
C ILE A 768 2.71 10.62 -6.60
N ASP A 769 2.33 11.37 -5.56
CA ASP A 769 2.89 12.69 -5.28
C ASP A 769 4.37 12.58 -4.89
N LEU A 770 5.21 13.40 -5.52
CA LEU A 770 6.64 13.46 -5.27
C LEU A 770 7.04 14.67 -4.43
N LYS A 771 6.13 15.61 -4.17
CA LYS A 771 6.40 16.83 -3.38
C LYS A 771 6.55 16.53 -1.88
N PHE A 772 5.89 15.48 -1.39
CA PHE A 772 5.83 15.14 0.03
C PHE A 772 6.27 13.69 0.29
N PRO A 773 6.96 13.42 1.42
CA PRO A 773 7.57 14.39 2.31
C PRO A 773 8.81 15.06 1.67
N LEU A 774 9.07 16.33 1.99
CA LEU A 774 10.18 17.09 1.40
C LEU A 774 11.55 16.45 1.67
N ILE A 775 11.73 15.87 2.87
CA ILE A 775 12.97 15.19 3.32
C ILE A 775 13.32 13.94 2.51
N SER A 776 12.45 13.46 1.62
CA SER A 776 12.81 12.40 0.67
C SER A 776 13.72 12.90 -0.45
N TRP A 777 13.82 14.21 -0.67
CA TRP A 777 14.75 14.81 -1.61
C TRP A 777 16.04 15.21 -0.92
N THR A 778 17.16 14.80 -1.51
CA THR A 778 18.52 15.15 -1.09
C THR A 778 19.30 15.79 -2.24
N LEU A 779 20.50 16.28 -1.96
CA LEU A 779 21.44 16.74 -2.99
C LEU A 779 21.76 15.59 -3.98
N ALA A 780 21.83 15.91 -5.27
CA ALA A 780 22.13 14.89 -6.28
C ALA A 780 23.63 14.59 -6.42
N SER A 781 23.93 13.33 -6.72
CA SER A 781 25.21 12.91 -7.29
C SER A 781 25.47 13.55 -8.67
N PRO A 782 26.74 13.77 -9.06
CA PRO A 782 27.09 14.28 -10.38
C PRO A 782 26.46 13.48 -11.52
N PRO A 783 25.77 14.11 -12.50
CA PRO A 783 25.07 13.40 -13.57
C PRO A 783 25.97 12.70 -14.59
N GLN A 784 26.58 11.57 -14.20
CA GLN A 784 27.46 10.81 -15.07
C GLN A 784 26.69 10.30 -16.30
N GLY A 785 27.30 10.47 -17.48
CA GLY A 785 26.71 10.03 -18.74
C GLY A 785 25.62 10.96 -19.30
N ALA A 786 25.24 12.02 -18.60
CA ALA A 786 24.19 12.93 -19.06
C ALA A 786 24.57 13.63 -20.37
N THR A 787 23.64 13.66 -21.34
CA THR A 787 23.90 14.20 -22.69
C THR A 787 23.04 15.41 -23.02
N ALA A 788 23.58 16.31 -23.86
CA ALA A 788 22.84 17.47 -24.34
C ALA A 788 21.73 17.07 -25.33
N LYS A 789 20.57 17.74 -25.25
CA LYS A 789 19.38 17.47 -26.10
C LYS A 789 19.72 17.43 -27.58
N GLY A 790 19.27 16.37 -28.27
CA GLY A 790 19.48 16.20 -29.71
C GLY A 790 20.92 15.87 -30.14
N SER A 791 21.82 15.58 -29.19
CA SER A 791 23.22 15.24 -29.47
C SER A 791 23.72 14.12 -28.55
N ASN A 792 24.84 13.50 -28.90
CA ASN A 792 25.56 12.55 -28.01
C ASN A 792 26.68 13.24 -27.21
N THR A 793 26.67 14.58 -27.12
CA THR A 793 27.69 15.33 -26.40
C THR A 793 27.47 15.17 -24.90
N LEU A 794 28.49 14.67 -24.21
CA LEU A 794 28.49 14.51 -22.75
C LEU A 794 28.59 15.89 -22.08
N LEU A 795 27.69 16.16 -21.13
CA LEU A 795 27.65 17.44 -20.40
C LEU A 795 28.74 17.53 -19.32
N PHE A 796 28.93 16.45 -18.57
CA PHE A 796 29.81 16.42 -17.39
C PHE A 796 30.79 15.23 -17.44
N PRO A 797 31.86 15.30 -18.26
CA PRO A 797 32.87 14.23 -18.34
C PRO A 797 33.57 13.96 -17.00
N GLU A 798 33.78 15.00 -16.19
CA GLU A 798 34.39 14.93 -14.87
C GLU A 798 33.59 14.10 -13.88
N ALA A 799 32.29 13.92 -14.11
CA ALA A 799 31.43 13.09 -13.26
C ALA A 799 31.87 11.63 -13.22
N ALA A 800 32.72 11.15 -14.14
CA ALA A 800 33.25 9.78 -14.14
C ALA A 800 34.46 9.57 -13.20
N LEU A 801 35.09 10.64 -12.72
CA LEU A 801 36.25 10.55 -11.83
C LEU A 801 35.84 9.97 -10.48
N ASN A 802 36.71 9.16 -9.87
CA ASN A 802 36.48 8.53 -8.57
C ASN A 802 37.47 9.04 -7.55
N ASP A 803 36.99 9.43 -6.37
CA ASP A 803 37.80 10.01 -5.29
C ASP A 803 38.61 11.24 -5.75
N ASP A 804 38.02 12.09 -6.60
CA ASP A 804 38.64 13.32 -7.12
C ASP A 804 37.67 14.51 -6.99
N ILE A 805 38.11 15.58 -6.30
CA ILE A 805 37.33 16.79 -6.04
C ILE A 805 36.87 17.54 -7.31
N THR A 806 37.49 17.26 -8.45
CA THR A 806 37.14 17.84 -9.75
C THR A 806 35.72 17.47 -10.17
N ALA A 807 35.20 16.31 -9.75
CA ALA A 807 33.85 15.86 -10.11
C ALA A 807 32.73 16.80 -9.59
N GLY A 808 33.01 17.63 -8.58
CA GLY A 808 32.04 18.61 -8.03
C GLY A 808 32.18 20.04 -8.56
N LYS A 809 33.21 20.36 -9.37
CA LYS A 809 33.53 21.75 -9.75
C LYS A 809 32.44 22.44 -10.60
N ASN A 810 31.58 21.68 -11.27
CA ASN A 810 30.46 22.20 -12.07
C ASN A 810 29.12 22.31 -11.31
N ARG A 811 29.10 22.03 -10.00
CA ARG A 811 27.87 22.13 -9.20
C ARG A 811 27.60 23.57 -8.76
N ALA A 812 26.49 24.14 -9.21
CA ALA A 812 26.00 25.46 -8.84
C ALA A 812 24.94 25.39 -7.72
N LYS A 813 24.65 26.53 -7.08
CA LYS A 813 23.72 26.58 -5.94
C LYS A 813 22.29 26.29 -6.38
N ILE A 814 21.67 25.36 -5.66
CA ILE A 814 20.25 25.01 -5.79
C ILE A 814 19.61 24.95 -4.40
N ALA A 815 18.35 25.31 -4.30
CA ALA A 815 17.55 25.21 -3.09
C ALA A 815 16.16 24.66 -3.43
N TRP A 816 15.72 23.64 -2.70
CA TRP A 816 14.39 23.05 -2.82
C TRP A 816 13.66 23.14 -1.48
N TYR A 817 12.41 23.61 -1.52
CA TYR A 817 11.66 23.88 -0.30
C TYR A 817 10.16 23.97 -0.57
N GLN A 818 9.39 23.93 0.51
CA GLN A 818 7.99 24.34 0.51
C GLN A 818 7.90 25.57 1.39
N ILE A 819 7.36 26.66 0.86
CA ILE A 819 7.24 27.90 1.64
C ILE A 819 6.21 27.67 2.75
N GLU A 820 6.62 27.95 3.98
CA GLU A 820 5.76 27.85 5.15
C GLU A 820 4.56 28.81 4.97
N PRO A 821 3.30 28.32 5.02
CA PRO A 821 2.12 29.14 4.76
C PRO A 821 2.08 30.45 5.55
N VAL A 822 2.54 30.43 6.80
CA VAL A 822 2.59 31.61 7.67
C VAL A 822 3.45 32.73 7.09
N LEU A 823 4.53 32.43 6.35
CA LEU A 823 5.36 33.46 5.70
C LEU A 823 4.66 34.15 4.52
N GLN A 824 3.63 33.54 3.95
CA GLN A 824 2.94 34.05 2.76
C GLN A 824 1.69 34.88 3.09
N VAL A 825 1.20 34.84 4.34
CA VAL A 825 -0.03 35.53 4.74
C VAL A 825 0.25 37.02 4.98
N TYR A 826 -0.39 37.87 4.17
CA TYR A 826 -0.35 39.33 4.37
C TYR A 826 -1.01 39.72 5.69
N LYS A 827 -0.30 40.51 6.50
CA LYS A 827 -0.69 40.85 7.88
C LYS A 827 -1.01 39.62 8.74
N GLY A 828 -0.41 38.47 8.41
CA GLY A 828 -0.58 37.24 9.16
C GLY A 828 0.05 37.33 10.55
N PRO A 829 -0.57 36.72 11.58
CA PRO A 829 0.06 36.60 12.88
C PRO A 829 1.36 35.79 12.74
N ASN A 830 2.43 36.23 13.42
CA ASN A 830 3.77 35.60 13.37
C ASN A 830 4.43 35.55 11.98
N ASN A 831 4.05 36.45 11.05
CA ASN A 831 4.78 36.64 9.80
C ASN A 831 5.76 37.83 9.93
N PRO A 832 7.11 37.62 9.97
CA PRO A 832 8.09 38.72 10.03
C PRO A 832 8.03 39.61 8.78
N LEU A 833 7.52 39.09 7.65
CA LEU A 833 7.35 39.80 6.39
C LEU A 833 5.91 40.27 6.17
N GLY A 834 5.03 40.13 7.17
CA GLY A 834 3.59 40.37 7.02
C GLY A 834 3.20 41.79 6.60
N ASN A 835 4.08 42.77 6.83
CA ASN A 835 3.88 44.16 6.42
C ASN A 835 4.43 44.48 5.02
N ASN A 836 5.26 43.60 4.45
CA ASN A 836 5.88 43.82 3.14
C ASN A 836 4.96 43.30 2.02
N ALA A 837 3.99 44.13 1.64
CA ALA A 837 3.02 43.78 0.59
C ALA A 837 3.69 43.48 -0.77
N ALA A 838 4.83 44.14 -1.07
CA ALA A 838 5.55 43.94 -2.33
C ALA A 838 6.21 42.57 -2.40
N GLU A 839 6.88 42.12 -1.33
CA GLU A 839 7.47 40.78 -1.22
C GLU A 839 6.40 39.69 -1.34
N LEU A 840 5.28 39.85 -0.64
CA LEU A 840 4.18 38.90 -0.66
C LEU A 840 3.38 38.90 -1.99
N SER A 841 3.65 39.87 -2.86
CA SER A 841 3.09 39.96 -4.21
C SER A 841 4.07 39.47 -5.30
N ASP A 842 5.30 39.10 -4.93
CA ASP A 842 6.27 38.52 -5.84
C ASP A 842 5.79 37.13 -6.31
N PRO A 843 5.72 36.88 -7.64
CA PRO A 843 5.19 35.63 -8.18
C PRO A 843 5.95 34.39 -7.68
N ARG A 844 7.24 34.56 -7.35
CA ARG A 844 8.13 33.48 -6.94
C ARG A 844 7.86 32.99 -5.51
N VAL A 845 7.15 33.77 -4.68
CA VAL A 845 6.96 33.43 -3.26
C VAL A 845 5.55 33.66 -2.71
N ARG A 846 4.65 34.32 -3.45
CA ARG A 846 3.27 34.57 -3.01
C ARG A 846 2.51 33.29 -2.68
N GLN A 847 1.47 33.42 -1.86
CA GLN A 847 0.48 32.35 -1.63
C GLN A 847 -0.25 32.00 -2.94
N VAL A 848 -0.47 30.70 -3.19
CA VAL A 848 -1.23 30.16 -4.33
C VAL A 848 -2.47 29.44 -3.80
N TYR A 849 -3.65 29.69 -4.37
CA TYR A 849 -4.88 28.99 -3.99
C TYR A 849 -5.20 27.82 -4.94
N GLN A 850 -5.80 26.75 -4.41
CA GLN A 850 -6.19 25.59 -5.24
C GLN A 850 -7.09 25.98 -6.41
N LYS A 851 -8.01 26.94 -6.21
CA LYS A 851 -8.96 27.40 -7.23
C LYS A 851 -8.33 28.19 -8.38
N GLU A 852 -7.10 28.67 -8.23
CA GLU A 852 -6.37 29.33 -9.34
C GLU A 852 -6.07 28.34 -10.47
N ILE A 853 -5.72 27.11 -10.09
CA ILE A 853 -5.30 26.04 -11.01
C ILE A 853 -6.45 25.05 -11.26
N PHE A 854 -7.17 24.67 -10.20
CA PHE A 854 -8.27 23.68 -10.21
C PHE A 854 -9.63 24.31 -9.84
N PRO A 855 -10.20 25.18 -10.68
CA PRO A 855 -11.42 25.93 -10.33
C PRO A 855 -12.68 25.05 -10.17
N GLN A 856 -12.68 23.86 -10.75
CA GLN A 856 -13.80 22.90 -10.69
C GLN A 856 -13.71 21.94 -9.48
N ARG A 857 -12.61 21.99 -8.72
CA ARG A 857 -12.44 21.15 -7.53
C ARG A 857 -13.09 21.84 -6.32
N THR A 858 -13.98 21.13 -5.64
CA THR A 858 -14.52 21.57 -4.36
C THR A 858 -13.49 21.29 -3.26
N THR A 859 -13.00 22.32 -2.59
CA THR A 859 -12.05 22.21 -1.47
C THR A 859 -12.77 22.01 -0.15
N GLY A 860 -12.25 21.15 0.73
CA GLY A 860 -12.72 21.05 2.11
C GLY A 860 -12.41 22.31 2.93
N PHE A 861 -12.92 22.35 4.17
CA PHE A 861 -12.53 23.40 5.13
C PHE A 861 -11.04 23.27 5.46
N GLY A 862 -10.28 24.37 5.34
CA GLY A 862 -8.83 24.39 5.61
C GLY A 862 -7.93 24.03 4.43
N GLU A 863 -8.48 23.53 3.31
CA GLU A 863 -7.70 23.10 2.14
C GLU A 863 -7.61 24.17 1.03
N SER A 864 -7.91 25.43 1.32
CA SER A 864 -8.00 26.45 0.27
C SER A 864 -6.65 26.83 -0.36
N GLN A 865 -5.56 26.79 0.43
CA GLN A 865 -4.21 27.10 -0.04
C GLN A 865 -3.55 25.88 -0.67
N LEU A 866 -2.86 26.08 -1.78
CA LEU A 866 -2.05 25.07 -2.44
C LEU A 866 -0.58 25.26 -2.05
N THR A 867 -0.02 24.28 -1.35
CA THR A 867 1.43 24.27 -1.05
C THR A 867 2.20 23.79 -2.28
N THR A 868 3.08 24.66 -2.79
CA THR A 868 3.95 24.39 -3.92
C THR A 868 5.27 23.76 -3.46
N PHE A 869 5.86 22.91 -4.32
CA PHE A 869 7.25 22.51 -4.21
C PHE A 869 8.07 23.49 -5.04
N ASP A 870 8.91 24.28 -4.41
CA ASP A 870 9.63 25.38 -5.07
C ASP A 870 11.11 24.99 -5.23
N LEU A 871 11.62 25.17 -6.45
CA LEU A 871 12.98 24.85 -6.84
C LEU A 871 13.67 26.11 -7.37
N SER A 872 14.62 26.64 -6.60
CA SER A 872 15.39 27.83 -6.97
C SER A 872 16.81 27.46 -7.37
N TYR A 873 17.23 27.86 -8.57
CA TYR A 873 18.54 27.59 -9.13
C TYR A 873 19.31 28.88 -9.39
N TYR A 874 20.56 28.94 -8.92
CA TYR A 874 21.43 30.10 -9.00
C TYR A 874 22.73 29.71 -9.75
N PRO A 875 22.73 29.72 -11.09
CA PRO A 875 23.81 29.16 -11.90
C PRO A 875 25.14 29.94 -11.79
N THR A 876 25.10 31.19 -11.35
CA THR A 876 26.29 32.03 -11.14
C THR A 876 26.93 31.85 -9.76
N GLU A 877 26.33 31.05 -8.88
CA GLU A 877 26.79 30.85 -7.52
C GLU A 877 27.25 29.42 -7.29
N ARG A 878 28.31 29.28 -6.50
CA ARG A 878 28.87 27.98 -6.12
C ARG A 878 27.85 27.18 -5.30
N GLY A 879 27.66 25.90 -5.63
CA GLY A 879 26.86 24.97 -4.81
C GLY A 879 27.68 24.32 -3.68
N PRO A 880 27.05 23.44 -2.87
CA PRO A 880 27.75 22.63 -1.88
C PRO A 880 28.79 21.69 -2.51
N TYR A 881 29.94 21.53 -1.86
CA TYR A 881 31.09 20.70 -2.26
C TYR A 881 31.65 21.01 -3.65
N ASN A 882 31.59 22.28 -4.06
CA ASN A 882 32.27 22.77 -5.25
C ASN A 882 33.55 23.52 -4.82
N TYR A 883 34.71 22.97 -5.18
CA TYR A 883 36.03 23.54 -4.86
C TYR A 883 36.72 24.13 -6.10
N ASN A 884 35.97 24.88 -6.91
CA ASN A 884 36.52 25.54 -8.09
C ASN A 884 37.31 26.81 -7.71
N ASP A 885 38.60 26.79 -8.03
CA ASP A 885 39.59 27.81 -7.73
C ASP A 885 40.18 28.48 -8.99
N ALA A 886 39.74 28.06 -10.18
CA ALA A 886 40.34 28.46 -11.44
C ALA A 886 39.95 29.89 -11.84
N THR A 887 40.94 30.72 -12.19
CA THR A 887 40.72 32.09 -12.70
C THR A 887 39.96 32.12 -14.02
N THR A 888 39.91 31.02 -14.77
CA THR A 888 39.13 30.89 -16.01
C THR A 888 37.63 30.76 -15.76
N ASP A 889 37.22 30.37 -14.56
CA ASP A 889 35.83 29.98 -14.28
C ASP A 889 35.21 30.66 -13.05
N VAL A 890 36.02 31.28 -12.19
CA VAL A 890 35.55 32.03 -11.01
C VAL A 890 35.97 33.50 -11.09
N PHE A 891 35.06 34.41 -10.74
CA PHE A 891 35.33 35.84 -10.57
C PHE A 891 35.89 36.15 -9.19
N VAL A 892 36.54 37.31 -9.04
CA VAL A 892 37.06 37.80 -7.74
C VAL A 892 35.99 37.92 -6.64
N ASN A 893 34.72 38.08 -7.02
CA ASN A 893 33.59 38.13 -6.10
C ASN A 893 32.98 36.75 -5.78
N GLY A 894 33.63 35.66 -6.17
CA GLY A 894 33.19 34.28 -5.91
C GLY A 894 32.13 33.74 -6.86
N LYS A 895 31.65 34.54 -7.83
CA LYS A 895 30.66 34.09 -8.81
C LYS A 895 31.29 33.27 -9.94
N LEU A 896 30.53 32.31 -10.47
CA LEU A 896 30.89 31.48 -11.61
C LEU A 896 30.75 32.25 -12.93
N LYS A 897 31.72 32.08 -13.83
CA LYS A 897 31.83 32.82 -15.10
C LYS A 897 30.97 32.25 -16.22
N ASN A 898 30.79 30.93 -16.25
CA ASN A 898 30.09 30.21 -17.33
C ASN A 898 28.81 29.54 -16.80
N PRO A 899 27.79 30.30 -16.38
CA PRO A 899 26.59 29.76 -15.71
C PRO A 899 25.88 28.65 -16.50
N ALA A 900 25.88 28.71 -17.84
CA ALA A 900 25.23 27.73 -18.69
C ALA A 900 25.88 26.33 -18.66
N THR A 901 27.17 26.21 -18.30
CA THR A 901 27.88 24.91 -18.23
C THR A 901 27.75 24.24 -16.87
N HIS A 902 27.20 24.93 -15.87
CA HIS A 902 27.03 24.39 -14.52
C HIS A 902 25.66 23.72 -14.36
N TRP A 903 25.53 22.94 -13.29
CA TRP A 903 24.29 22.24 -12.98
C TRP A 903 23.96 22.30 -11.50
N GLY A 904 22.68 22.17 -11.16
CA GLY A 904 22.22 22.00 -9.78
C GLY A 904 21.11 20.96 -9.77
N GLY A 905 21.17 20.01 -8.85
CA GLY A 905 20.23 18.90 -8.84
C GLY A 905 19.96 18.32 -7.47
N LEU A 906 18.85 17.61 -7.40
CA LEU A 906 18.35 16.88 -6.26
C LEU A 906 17.90 15.49 -6.72
N MET A 907 17.94 14.52 -5.82
CA MET A 907 17.51 13.16 -6.10
C MET A 907 16.71 12.58 -4.93
N ARG A 908 15.90 11.57 -5.22
CA ARG A 908 15.09 10.85 -4.24
C ARG A 908 14.96 9.38 -4.61
N ASN A 909 14.65 8.55 -3.61
CA ASN A 909 14.20 7.19 -3.83
C ASN A 909 12.75 7.16 -4.34
N ILE A 910 12.40 6.09 -5.04
CA ILE A 910 11.05 5.78 -5.50
C ILE A 910 10.57 4.54 -4.75
N ASP A 911 9.47 4.67 -4.01
CA ASP A 911 8.98 3.58 -3.16
C ASP A 911 8.36 2.44 -3.98
N GLN A 912 7.66 2.77 -5.08
CA GLN A 912 7.13 1.79 -6.03
C GLN A 912 8.08 1.67 -7.23
N THR A 913 9.04 0.76 -7.16
CA THR A 913 10.10 0.61 -8.16
C THR A 913 9.66 -0.10 -9.44
N ASP A 914 8.56 -0.86 -9.41
CA ASP A 914 8.06 -1.62 -10.55
C ASP A 914 7.00 -0.86 -11.33
N PHE A 915 7.44 -0.02 -12.27
CA PHE A 915 6.56 0.82 -13.08
C PHE A 915 5.79 0.00 -14.12
N GLU A 916 6.36 -1.12 -14.58
CA GLU A 916 5.69 -2.02 -15.52
C GLU A 916 4.46 -2.67 -14.89
N THR A 917 4.54 -3.13 -13.63
CA THR A 917 3.39 -3.70 -12.90
C THR A 917 2.44 -2.61 -12.43
N ALA A 918 2.97 -1.50 -11.90
CA ALA A 918 2.15 -0.37 -11.43
C ALA A 918 1.51 0.45 -12.57
N ASN A 919 1.94 0.21 -13.81
CA ASN A 919 1.53 0.91 -15.03
C ASN A 919 1.66 2.44 -14.91
N ILE A 920 2.85 2.89 -14.49
CA ILE A 920 3.20 4.31 -14.53
C ILE A 920 3.43 4.71 -15.98
N GLU A 921 2.78 5.77 -16.44
CA GLU A 921 2.85 6.20 -17.85
C GLU A 921 3.51 7.57 -18.01
N PHE A 922 3.37 8.47 -17.02
CA PHE A 922 3.82 9.85 -17.15
C PHE A 922 4.52 10.38 -15.89
N ILE A 923 5.52 11.23 -16.11
CA ILE A 923 5.91 12.27 -15.15
C ILE A 923 4.99 13.47 -15.44
N GLU A 924 4.12 13.81 -14.50
CA GLU A 924 3.17 14.91 -14.67
C GLU A 924 3.40 15.99 -13.63
N PHE A 925 3.43 17.25 -14.06
CA PHE A 925 3.60 18.38 -13.16
C PHE A 925 2.98 19.67 -13.70
N TRP A 926 2.51 20.49 -12.77
CA TRP A 926 2.07 21.86 -13.03
C TRP A 926 3.13 22.82 -12.52
N VAL A 927 3.71 23.63 -13.41
CA VAL A 927 4.74 24.61 -13.06
C VAL A 927 4.32 26.02 -13.42
N GLN A 928 4.54 26.97 -12.51
CA GLN A 928 4.35 28.39 -12.80
C GLN A 928 5.38 28.85 -13.82
N ASP A 929 4.99 29.75 -14.73
CA ASP A 929 5.93 30.46 -15.58
C ASP A 929 7.01 31.18 -14.74
N PRO A 930 8.28 30.75 -14.80
CA PRO A 930 9.32 31.32 -13.95
C PRO A 930 9.84 32.66 -14.50
N PHE A 931 9.43 33.08 -15.71
CA PHE A 931 9.94 34.29 -16.38
C PHE A 931 9.10 35.54 -16.15
N ILE A 932 8.10 35.52 -15.24
CA ILE A 932 7.22 36.66 -14.96
C ILE A 932 7.99 37.94 -14.54
N LYS A 933 9.13 37.77 -13.83
CA LYS A 933 10.00 38.87 -13.38
C LYS A 933 11.34 38.95 -14.11
N LEU A 934 11.68 37.94 -14.92
CA LEU A 934 12.96 37.88 -15.62
C LEU A 934 12.93 38.72 -16.91
N SER A 935 14.11 39.10 -17.40
CA SER A 935 14.20 39.82 -18.67
C SER A 935 13.61 38.99 -19.80
N GLN A 936 12.83 39.63 -20.67
CA GLN A 936 12.27 39.01 -21.88
C GLN A 936 13.36 38.56 -22.88
N SER A 937 14.61 39.00 -22.66
CA SER A 937 15.82 38.55 -23.39
C SER A 937 16.50 37.32 -22.80
N SER A 938 15.99 36.75 -21.70
CA SER A 938 16.58 35.53 -21.12
C SER A 938 16.44 34.36 -22.09
N ALA A 939 17.53 33.65 -22.35
CA ALA A 939 17.52 32.48 -23.24
C ALA A 939 16.83 31.26 -22.60
N GLY A 940 16.43 31.34 -21.33
CA GLY A 940 15.94 30.22 -20.52
C GLY A 940 16.99 29.12 -20.35
N GLY A 941 16.55 27.92 -19.96
CA GLY A 941 17.45 26.78 -19.70
C GLY A 941 16.70 25.45 -19.83
N LYS A 942 17.21 24.41 -19.16
CA LYS A 942 16.68 23.04 -19.30
C LYS A 942 16.51 22.38 -17.93
N LEU A 943 15.42 21.61 -17.81
CA LEU A 943 15.12 20.74 -16.68
C LEU A 943 15.25 19.29 -17.12
N TYR A 944 16.09 18.53 -16.44
CA TYR A 944 16.33 17.12 -16.71
C TYR A 944 15.66 16.25 -15.65
N PHE A 945 15.08 15.15 -16.09
CA PHE A 945 14.66 14.04 -15.23
C PHE A 945 15.44 12.79 -15.63
N ASN A 946 16.04 12.13 -14.64
CA ASN A 946 16.67 10.83 -14.79
C ASN A 946 15.87 9.82 -13.97
N LEU A 947 15.35 8.79 -14.62
CA LEU A 947 14.60 7.69 -13.98
C LEU A 947 15.34 6.37 -14.16
N GLY A 948 15.74 5.73 -13.06
CA GLY A 948 16.38 4.42 -13.10
C GLY A 948 17.20 4.15 -11.84
N ASN A 949 18.35 3.52 -12.03
CA ASN A 949 19.37 3.42 -11.01
C ASN A 949 20.31 4.63 -11.17
N VAL A 950 20.26 5.52 -10.18
CA VAL A 950 21.11 6.70 -10.07
C VAL A 950 22.06 6.45 -8.91
N SER A 951 23.29 6.96 -9.01
CA SER A 951 24.27 6.84 -7.92
C SER A 951 23.77 7.62 -6.70
N GLU A 952 23.79 6.98 -5.54
CA GLU A 952 23.55 7.60 -4.23
C GLU A 952 24.81 8.24 -3.65
N ASP A 953 25.97 7.95 -4.25
CA ASP A 953 27.27 8.53 -3.92
C ASP A 953 27.31 10.01 -4.35
N VAL A 954 26.95 10.91 -3.43
CA VAL A 954 26.89 12.36 -3.62
C VAL A 954 28.30 12.94 -3.71
N LEU A 955 29.20 12.44 -2.85
CA LEU A 955 30.62 12.75 -2.80
C LEU A 955 31.45 11.57 -3.32
N ARG A 956 31.47 11.42 -4.65
CA ARG A 956 32.02 10.29 -5.40
C ARG A 956 33.39 9.78 -4.93
N ASP A 957 33.37 8.90 -3.93
CA ASP A 957 34.54 8.27 -3.33
C ASP A 957 34.36 6.75 -3.09
N GLY A 958 33.16 6.23 -3.36
CA GLY A 958 32.80 4.82 -3.25
C GLY A 958 32.57 4.33 -1.80
N LYS A 959 32.53 5.24 -0.81
CA LYS A 959 32.35 4.96 0.61
C LYS A 959 30.99 5.49 1.07
N ARG A 960 30.26 4.69 1.84
CA ARG A 960 28.91 5.08 2.30
C ARG A 960 28.99 6.06 3.45
N PHE A 961 28.64 7.32 3.24
CA PHE A 961 28.54 8.30 4.33
C PHE A 961 27.21 8.21 5.09
N TYR A 962 27.27 8.44 6.41
CA TYR A 962 26.10 8.67 7.27
C TYR A 962 26.51 9.38 8.57
N GLU A 963 25.88 10.53 8.87
CA GLU A 963 26.32 11.45 9.93
C GLU A 963 26.34 10.83 11.33
N ASN A 964 25.31 10.07 11.69
CA ASN A 964 25.20 9.50 13.03
C ASN A 964 26.22 8.39 13.34
N GLY A 965 27.02 7.99 12.35
CA GLY A 965 28.17 7.10 12.53
C GLY A 965 29.48 7.82 12.86
N LEU A 966 29.51 9.14 12.80
CA LEU A 966 30.72 9.92 13.08
C LEU A 966 31.10 9.87 14.56
N PRO A 967 32.42 9.87 14.86
CA PRO A 967 32.90 9.77 16.24
C PRO A 967 32.61 11.05 17.03
N THR A 968 32.13 10.88 18.25
CA THR A 968 31.94 11.98 19.21
C THR A 968 32.87 11.78 20.41
N PRO A 969 33.09 12.82 21.25
CA PRO A 969 33.87 12.67 22.48
C PRO A 969 33.34 11.57 23.42
N ASN A 970 32.02 11.34 23.43
CA ASN A 970 31.37 10.34 24.28
C ASN A 970 31.19 8.98 23.59
N ALA A 971 31.25 8.93 22.26
CA ALA A 971 31.08 7.73 21.44
C ALA A 971 32.16 7.66 20.34
N PRO A 972 33.38 7.19 20.66
CA PRO A 972 34.43 7.04 19.66
C PRO A 972 34.05 5.94 18.66
N ALA A 973 34.21 6.25 17.38
CA ALA A 973 33.93 5.35 16.26
C ALA A 973 35.10 5.36 15.26
N PRO A 974 35.41 4.22 14.61
CA PRO A 974 36.43 4.18 13.58
C PRO A 974 35.97 4.91 12.33
N ILE A 975 36.88 5.68 11.73
CA ILE A 975 36.66 6.46 10.51
C ILE A 975 37.60 6.00 9.40
N GLU A 976 37.28 6.42 8.18
CA GLU A 976 38.13 6.35 7.02
C GLU A 976 38.13 7.73 6.33
N GLU A 977 39.25 8.13 5.73
CA GLU A 977 39.34 9.38 4.98
C GLU A 977 39.42 9.11 3.49
N SER A 978 38.79 9.96 2.69
CA SER A 978 38.93 10.06 1.24
C SER A 978 39.42 11.47 0.86
N ASN A 979 39.60 11.75 -0.43
CA ASN A 979 39.87 13.11 -0.89
C ASN A 979 38.67 14.03 -0.65
N TRP A 980 37.46 13.46 -0.61
CA TRP A 980 36.22 14.19 -0.33
C TRP A 980 35.94 14.32 1.16
N ALA A 981 35.91 13.23 1.91
CA ALA A 981 35.20 13.19 3.17
C ALA A 981 35.95 12.42 4.26
N LYS A 982 35.45 12.58 5.48
CA LYS A 982 35.72 11.72 6.62
C LYS A 982 34.47 10.88 6.87
N VAL A 983 34.52 9.60 6.52
CA VAL A 983 33.36 8.70 6.55
C VAL A 983 33.44 7.72 7.73
N PRO A 984 32.30 7.29 8.32
CA PRO A 984 32.29 6.19 9.27
C PRO A 984 32.76 4.89 8.61
N ARG A 985 33.62 4.12 9.30
CA ARG A 985 34.11 2.83 8.79
C ARG A 985 33.11 1.69 8.98
N ASN A 986 32.20 1.82 9.94
CA ASN A 986 31.26 0.75 10.26
C ASN A 986 30.19 0.64 9.15
N PRO A 987 30.02 -0.51 8.48
CA PRO A 987 28.96 -0.64 7.48
C PRO A 987 27.57 -0.83 8.10
N ILE A 988 27.46 -1.02 9.42
CA ILE A 988 26.18 -1.22 10.10
C ILE A 988 25.69 0.09 10.71
N GLN A 989 24.63 0.67 10.12
CA GLN A 989 23.83 1.73 10.75
C GLN A 989 22.71 1.07 11.56
N VAL A 990 22.91 0.86 12.86
CA VAL A 990 21.93 0.13 13.72
C VAL A 990 20.59 0.87 13.80
N THR A 991 20.64 2.20 13.85
CA THR A 991 19.48 3.07 13.89
C THR A 991 19.76 4.31 13.06
N ASN A 992 18.78 4.76 12.28
CA ASN A 992 18.84 6.02 11.54
C ASN A 992 18.38 7.20 12.42
N ALA A 993 19.17 7.50 13.45
CA ALA A 993 18.92 8.56 14.42
C ALA A 993 20.23 9.00 15.09
N PHE A 994 20.29 10.28 15.49
CA PHE A 994 21.39 10.86 16.23
C PHE A 994 21.43 10.44 17.71
N SER A 995 22.54 10.74 18.38
CA SER A 995 22.64 10.65 19.85
C SER A 995 21.61 11.53 20.54
N ASN A 996 21.16 11.08 21.72
CA ASN A 996 20.30 11.86 22.61
C ASN A 996 21.09 12.91 23.42
N ASP A 997 22.42 12.85 23.44
CA ASP A 997 23.27 13.89 24.07
C ASP A 997 23.40 15.09 23.13
N PRO A 998 23.01 16.30 23.56
CA PRO A 998 23.15 17.48 22.73
C PRO A 998 24.57 17.84 22.31
N ASN A 999 25.57 17.52 23.14
CA ASN A 999 26.97 17.86 22.86
C ASN A 999 27.56 16.97 21.76
N ASP A 1000 27.00 15.78 21.55
CA ASP A 1000 27.40 14.88 20.48
C ASP A 1000 26.97 15.42 19.11
N ARG A 1001 25.84 16.14 19.04
CA ARG A 1001 25.23 16.58 17.77
C ARG A 1001 26.18 17.45 16.95
N LEU A 1002 26.94 18.32 17.60
CA LEU A 1002 27.90 19.24 16.96
C LEU A 1002 29.02 18.52 16.18
N TYR A 1003 29.26 17.24 16.46
CA TYR A 1003 30.27 16.41 15.78
C TYR A 1003 29.66 15.42 14.78
N GLN A 1004 28.32 15.29 14.77
CA GLN A 1004 27.59 14.37 13.90
C GLN A 1004 26.92 15.13 12.74
N ASP A 1005 26.22 16.22 13.03
CA ASP A 1005 25.49 17.06 12.06
C ASP A 1005 26.46 18.04 11.37
N VAL A 1006 27.26 17.50 10.45
CA VAL A 1006 28.41 18.17 9.81
C VAL A 1006 28.42 17.96 8.28
N GLY A 1007 27.29 17.56 7.69
CA GLY A 1007 27.17 17.39 6.24
C GLY A 1007 27.90 16.18 5.67
N PHE A 1008 27.77 15.98 4.36
CA PHE A 1008 28.27 14.79 3.64
C PHE A 1008 29.79 14.60 3.71
N ASP A 1009 30.57 15.65 3.97
CA ASP A 1009 32.03 15.55 4.03
C ASP A 1009 32.56 15.12 5.41
N GLY A 1010 31.69 15.03 6.42
CA GLY A 1010 32.04 14.59 7.78
C GLY A 1010 32.96 15.55 8.52
N CYS A 1011 33.03 16.82 8.11
CA CYS A 1011 33.96 17.82 8.63
C CYS A 1011 33.21 19.06 9.13
N THR A 1012 33.52 19.51 10.35
CA THR A 1012 33.11 20.86 10.77
C THR A 1012 33.84 21.93 9.95
N ASP A 1013 33.33 23.15 9.82
CA ASP A 1013 34.01 24.27 9.12
C ASP A 1013 35.52 24.40 9.47
N THR A 1014 35.85 24.26 10.76
CA THR A 1014 37.24 24.31 11.25
C THR A 1014 38.12 23.12 10.80
N ALA A 1015 37.52 21.96 10.57
CA ALA A 1015 38.17 20.79 9.97
C ALA A 1015 38.28 20.96 8.45
N GLU A 1016 37.26 21.54 7.80
CA GLU A 1016 37.28 21.82 6.37
C GLU A 1016 38.43 22.76 5.98
N ILE A 1017 38.67 23.84 6.74
CA ILE A 1017 39.79 24.77 6.47
C ILE A 1017 41.13 24.02 6.40
N ARG A 1018 41.30 22.98 7.24
CA ARG A 1018 42.51 22.13 7.24
C ARG A 1018 42.50 21.16 6.06
N LYS A 1019 41.38 20.48 5.81
CA LYS A 1019 41.22 19.51 4.71
C LYS A 1019 41.32 20.17 3.33
N ARG A 1020 40.91 21.43 3.21
CA ARG A 1020 40.86 22.23 1.98
C ARG A 1020 41.93 23.33 1.92
N ALA A 1021 43.03 23.15 2.66
CA ALA A 1021 44.13 24.13 2.69
C ALA A 1021 44.66 24.45 1.28
N ASP A 1022 44.81 23.45 0.41
CA ASP A 1022 45.29 23.64 -0.96
C ASP A 1022 44.33 24.50 -1.80
N TYR A 1023 43.04 24.21 -1.73
CA TYR A 1023 41.99 25.00 -2.38
C TYR A 1023 41.99 26.46 -1.90
N LEU A 1024 42.05 26.69 -0.59
CA LEU A 1024 42.08 28.03 0.00
C LEU A 1024 43.37 28.79 -0.37
N ASN A 1025 44.52 28.11 -0.40
CA ASN A 1025 45.78 28.69 -0.83
C ASN A 1025 45.76 29.08 -2.31
N ASN A 1026 45.17 28.25 -3.17
CA ASN A 1026 44.99 28.56 -4.59
C ASN A 1026 44.06 29.76 -4.80
N LEU A 1027 42.92 29.82 -4.10
CA LEU A 1027 42.03 30.99 -4.14
C LEU A 1027 42.75 32.27 -3.69
N LYS A 1028 43.52 32.18 -2.61
CA LYS A 1028 44.31 33.31 -2.11
C LYS A 1028 45.36 33.77 -3.13
N ALA A 1029 46.03 32.83 -3.80
CA ALA A 1029 47.02 33.13 -4.83
C ALA A 1029 46.38 33.75 -6.09
N ASN A 1030 45.22 33.23 -6.51
CA ASN A 1030 44.53 33.62 -7.73
C ASN A 1030 43.76 34.94 -7.62
N PHE A 1031 43.16 35.22 -6.45
CA PHE A 1031 42.23 36.36 -6.26
C PHE A 1031 42.63 37.32 -5.13
N GLY A 1032 43.57 36.93 -4.26
CA GLY A 1032 44.03 37.72 -3.11
C GLY A 1032 43.24 37.46 -1.82
N ALA A 1033 43.89 37.68 -0.67
CA ALA A 1033 43.34 37.37 0.65
C ALA A 1033 42.17 38.26 1.10
N ALA A 1034 41.99 39.42 0.47
CA ALA A 1034 40.89 40.34 0.74
C ALA A 1034 39.72 40.15 -0.25
N SER A 1035 39.82 39.19 -1.18
CA SER A 1035 38.74 38.92 -2.14
C SER A 1035 37.55 38.27 -1.45
N PRO A 1036 36.30 38.63 -1.82
CA PRO A 1036 35.12 37.91 -1.34
C PRO A 1036 35.19 36.40 -1.64
N ALA A 1037 35.73 36.02 -2.81
CA ALA A 1037 35.92 34.61 -3.16
C ALA A 1037 36.72 33.82 -2.11
N TYR A 1038 37.79 34.42 -1.56
CA TYR A 1038 38.58 33.81 -0.49
C TYR A 1038 37.90 33.92 0.88
N LEU A 1039 37.35 35.09 1.23
CA LEU A 1039 36.73 35.30 2.54
C LEU A 1039 35.52 34.39 2.78
N ASP A 1040 34.63 34.29 1.78
CA ASP A 1040 33.44 33.44 1.85
C ASP A 1040 33.84 31.95 1.92
N ALA A 1041 34.84 31.54 1.13
CA ALA A 1041 35.37 30.18 1.17
C ALA A 1041 36.16 29.89 2.47
N ALA A 1042 36.75 30.89 3.11
CA ALA A 1042 37.46 30.70 4.37
C ALA A 1042 36.50 30.57 5.56
N SER A 1043 35.28 31.13 5.48
CA SER A 1043 34.23 30.90 6.47
C SER A 1043 33.51 29.57 6.30
N ASP A 1044 33.33 29.12 5.06
CA ASP A 1044 32.63 27.88 4.71
C ASP A 1044 33.23 27.30 3.41
N PRO A 1045 34.34 26.52 3.53
CA PRO A 1045 35.01 25.93 2.38
C PRO A 1045 34.11 25.04 1.52
N SER A 1046 33.29 24.18 2.12
CA SER A 1046 32.39 23.27 1.40
C SER A 1046 31.06 23.90 0.98
N ASN A 1047 30.68 25.06 1.54
CA ASN A 1047 29.44 25.78 1.22
C ASN A 1047 28.16 24.96 1.49
N ASP A 1048 28.18 24.16 2.55
CA ASP A 1048 27.13 23.21 2.92
C ASP A 1048 26.46 23.55 4.27
N ASN A 1049 26.73 24.72 4.84
CA ASN A 1049 26.07 25.20 6.05
C ASN A 1049 24.57 25.46 5.84
N PHE A 1050 23.76 24.90 6.73
CA PHE A 1050 22.32 25.11 6.81
C PHE A 1050 21.97 26.45 7.47
N HIS A 1051 20.86 27.05 7.02
CA HIS A 1051 20.24 28.14 7.77
C HIS A 1051 18.71 28.07 7.74
N HIS A 1052 18.09 28.18 8.92
CA HIS A 1052 16.64 28.13 9.05
C HIS A 1052 15.99 29.42 8.54
N TYR A 1053 14.85 29.31 7.86
CA TYR A 1053 14.13 30.45 7.28
C TYR A 1053 13.53 31.42 8.33
N ARG A 1054 13.40 30.96 9.59
CA ARG A 1054 13.00 31.78 10.77
C ARG A 1054 14.17 32.21 11.65
N GLY A 1055 15.41 32.24 11.14
CA GLY A 1055 16.55 32.78 11.90
C GLY A 1055 16.29 34.23 12.33
N GLY A 1056 16.60 34.55 13.60
CA GLY A 1056 16.37 35.90 14.14
C GLY A 1056 17.27 36.96 13.50
N ASP A 1057 18.45 36.57 13.03
CA ASP A 1057 19.36 37.38 12.23
C ASP A 1057 18.75 37.73 10.86
N TYR A 1058 18.04 36.81 10.20
CA TYR A 1058 17.33 37.08 8.94
C TYR A 1058 16.18 38.07 9.11
N ASP A 1059 15.56 38.08 10.30
CA ASP A 1059 14.56 39.10 10.69
C ASP A 1059 15.20 40.47 10.89
N ILE A 1060 16.35 40.54 11.57
CA ILE A 1060 17.12 41.79 11.76
C ILE A 1060 17.60 42.35 10.42
N MET A 1061 18.05 41.49 9.51
CA MET A 1061 18.47 41.87 8.15
C MET A 1061 17.29 42.16 7.20
N ASN A 1062 16.05 41.92 7.63
CA ASN A 1062 14.83 42.10 6.83
C ASN A 1062 14.88 41.36 5.46
N LEU A 1063 15.38 40.12 5.45
CA LEU A 1063 15.51 39.32 4.24
C LEU A 1063 14.14 38.86 3.70
N GLY A 1064 13.99 38.86 2.37
CA GLY A 1064 12.81 38.29 1.68
C GLY A 1064 12.76 36.75 1.75
N ILE A 1065 11.66 36.16 1.29
CA ILE A 1065 11.39 34.72 1.38
C ILE A 1065 12.42 33.91 0.57
N LEU A 1066 12.77 34.32 -0.65
CA LEU A 1066 13.76 33.60 -1.48
C LEU A 1066 15.13 33.52 -0.80
N SER A 1067 15.59 34.64 -0.23
CA SER A 1067 16.87 34.70 0.49
C SER A 1067 16.87 33.81 1.73
N ARG A 1068 15.75 33.75 2.46
CA ARG A 1068 15.60 32.92 3.67
C ARG A 1068 15.69 31.42 3.39
N TYR A 1069 15.23 30.97 2.23
CA TYR A 1069 15.26 29.55 1.85
C TYR A 1069 16.52 29.14 1.08
N LYS A 1070 17.40 30.08 0.73
CA LYS A 1070 18.57 29.83 -0.12
C LYS A 1070 19.53 28.77 0.45
N ASN A 1071 19.70 28.73 1.78
CA ASN A 1071 20.56 27.77 2.48
C ASN A 1071 19.76 26.76 3.31
N TYR A 1072 18.45 26.65 3.09
CA TYR A 1072 17.60 25.75 3.89
C TYR A 1072 17.77 24.26 3.52
N SER A 1073 18.22 23.97 2.30
CA SER A 1073 18.42 22.58 1.81
C SER A 1073 19.83 22.04 2.07
N ASN A 1074 20.69 22.84 2.69
CA ASN A 1074 22.06 22.47 3.03
C ASN A 1074 22.08 21.52 4.24
N THR A 1075 23.16 20.75 4.41
CA THR A 1075 23.22 19.60 5.33
C THR A 1075 23.81 19.94 6.69
N GLN A 1076 24.95 20.64 6.75
CA GLN A 1076 25.63 20.91 8.02
C GLN A 1076 24.78 21.80 8.93
N GLY A 1077 24.34 21.27 10.07
CA GLY A 1077 23.54 21.97 11.08
C GLY A 1077 22.03 21.93 10.84
N ASN A 1078 21.54 21.12 9.89
CA ASN A 1078 20.11 21.06 9.54
C ASN A 1078 19.24 20.33 10.57
N SER A 1079 19.87 19.67 11.54
CA SER A 1079 19.22 18.87 12.58
C SER A 1079 19.47 19.39 13.99
N ALA A 1080 19.88 20.66 14.11
CA ALA A 1080 20.19 21.31 15.39
C ALA A 1080 19.09 21.10 16.44
N ILE A 1081 19.50 20.97 17.71
CA ILE A 1081 18.56 20.74 18.82
C ILE A 1081 17.82 22.04 19.13
N ALA A 1082 16.52 21.93 19.39
CA ALA A 1082 15.67 23.08 19.71
C ALA A 1082 16.22 23.85 20.93
N ASP A 1083 16.56 25.11 20.72
CA ASP A 1083 16.96 26.03 21.78
C ASP A 1083 15.75 26.35 22.68
N ALA A 1084 15.97 26.38 24.00
CA ALA A 1084 14.93 26.72 24.97
C ALA A 1084 14.53 28.21 24.90
N GLU A 1085 15.42 29.07 24.40
CA GLU A 1085 15.18 30.51 24.29
C GLU A 1085 14.44 30.91 23.00
N ASN A 1086 14.43 30.04 21.98
CA ASN A 1086 13.80 30.33 20.70
C ASN A 1086 12.35 29.79 20.67
N PRO A 1087 11.32 30.62 20.39
CA PRO A 1087 9.92 30.17 20.40
C PRO A 1087 9.55 29.15 19.30
N TYR A 1088 10.44 28.93 18.33
CA TYR A 1088 10.28 28.00 17.20
C TYR A 1088 11.45 27.01 17.15
N THR A 1089 11.22 25.82 16.61
CA THR A 1089 12.34 24.91 16.30
C THR A 1089 13.05 25.44 15.06
N THR A 1090 14.38 25.51 15.08
CA THR A 1090 15.19 26.00 13.95
C THR A 1090 15.88 24.88 13.18
N SER A 1091 15.35 23.66 13.27
CA SER A 1091 15.84 22.47 12.57
C SER A 1091 14.96 22.19 11.35
N ALA A 1092 15.54 21.67 10.26
CA ALA A 1092 14.80 21.16 9.11
C ALA A 1092 14.40 19.69 9.29
N THR A 1093 15.27 18.88 9.89
CA THR A 1093 15.06 17.44 10.07
C THR A 1093 15.54 16.99 11.46
N ASN A 1094 15.12 15.79 11.87
CA ASN A 1094 15.69 15.09 13.03
C ASN A 1094 16.48 13.83 12.60
N TYR A 1095 16.46 13.53 11.30
CA TYR A 1095 17.16 12.39 10.71
C TYR A 1095 18.55 12.84 10.25
N PRO A 1096 19.59 12.01 10.44
CA PRO A 1096 20.92 12.28 9.90
C PRO A 1096 20.92 12.21 8.38
N ASP A 1097 21.78 13.00 7.77
CA ASP A 1097 22.07 12.91 6.34
C ASP A 1097 22.93 11.66 6.06
N ALA A 1098 22.58 10.95 4.99
CA ALA A 1098 23.24 9.70 4.61
C ALA A 1098 23.14 9.43 3.10
N GLU A 1099 24.16 8.78 2.54
CA GLU A 1099 24.22 8.31 1.15
C GLU A 1099 23.58 6.91 1.01
N ASP A 1100 22.39 6.76 1.57
CA ASP A 1100 21.50 5.58 1.49
C ASP A 1100 20.04 6.08 1.52
N LEU A 1101 19.50 6.39 0.34
CA LEU A 1101 18.20 7.04 0.21
C LEU A 1101 17.05 6.04 0.28
N ASN A 1102 17.25 4.85 -0.26
CA ASN A 1102 16.25 3.78 -0.24
C ASN A 1102 16.32 2.90 1.03
N ARG A 1103 17.27 3.17 1.93
CA ARG A 1103 17.42 2.52 3.25
C ARG A 1103 17.68 1.02 3.16
N ASP A 1104 18.41 0.60 2.13
CA ASP A 1104 18.77 -0.80 1.94
C ASP A 1104 20.15 -1.16 2.53
N ASN A 1105 20.77 -0.21 3.25
CA ASN A 1105 22.10 -0.29 3.83
C ASN A 1105 23.22 -0.47 2.78
N THR A 1106 22.95 -0.26 1.50
CA THR A 1106 23.95 -0.34 0.43
C THR A 1106 24.17 1.04 -0.17
N LEU A 1107 25.42 1.38 -0.50
CA LEU A 1107 25.71 2.52 -1.36
C LEU A 1107 25.54 2.11 -2.84
N SER A 1108 24.49 2.56 -3.50
CA SER A 1108 24.35 2.39 -4.96
C SER A 1108 25.31 3.33 -5.69
N GLN A 1109 26.28 2.78 -6.43
CA GLN A 1109 27.23 3.54 -7.27
C GLN A 1109 26.90 3.44 -8.78
N THR A 1110 25.82 2.74 -9.12
CA THR A 1110 25.47 2.45 -10.51
C THR A 1110 24.72 3.61 -11.16
N GLU A 1111 25.11 3.97 -12.38
CA GLU A 1111 24.42 4.95 -13.23
C GLU A 1111 23.82 4.25 -14.46
N GLU A 1112 22.56 3.85 -14.37
CA GLU A 1112 21.76 3.36 -15.50
C GLU A 1112 20.33 3.90 -15.43
N TYR A 1113 19.97 4.79 -16.35
CA TYR A 1113 18.71 5.52 -16.29
C TYR A 1113 18.23 5.97 -17.66
N PHE A 1114 16.94 6.26 -17.72
CA PHE A 1114 16.30 6.96 -18.83
C PHE A 1114 16.34 8.46 -18.55
N GLN A 1115 16.85 9.23 -19.50
CA GLN A 1115 16.98 10.68 -19.44
C GLN A 1115 15.83 11.35 -20.22
N TYR A 1116 15.20 12.33 -19.61
CA TYR A 1116 14.15 13.17 -20.20
C TYR A 1116 14.54 14.64 -20.07
N ILE A 1117 14.35 15.43 -21.14
CA ILE A 1117 14.78 16.82 -21.21
C ILE A 1117 13.60 17.74 -21.54
N VAL A 1118 13.23 18.57 -20.56
CA VAL A 1118 12.20 19.59 -20.68
C VAL A 1118 12.85 20.96 -20.87
N ASP A 1119 12.49 21.65 -21.94
CA ASP A 1119 12.94 23.03 -22.15
C ASP A 1119 12.15 23.98 -21.23
N ILE A 1120 12.83 24.91 -20.57
CA ILE A 1120 12.19 25.93 -19.74
C ILE A 1120 12.58 27.28 -20.30
N LYS A 1121 11.70 27.85 -21.12
CA LYS A 1121 11.94 29.06 -21.91
C LYS A 1121 10.89 30.13 -21.62
N PRO A 1122 11.12 31.40 -21.99
CA PRO A 1122 10.11 32.44 -21.87
C PRO A 1122 8.83 32.10 -22.65
N PRO A 1123 7.64 32.64 -22.27
CA PRO A 1123 6.36 32.35 -22.93
C PRO A 1123 6.29 32.67 -24.43
N THR A 1124 7.19 33.52 -24.92
CA THR A 1124 7.31 33.89 -26.34
C THR A 1124 7.99 32.81 -27.18
N ALA A 1125 8.66 31.85 -26.54
CA ALA A 1125 9.36 30.78 -27.22
C ALA A 1125 8.37 29.75 -27.81
N PRO A 1126 8.66 29.19 -29.00
CA PRO A 1126 7.80 28.20 -29.63
C PRO A 1126 7.66 26.91 -28.80
N GLU A 1127 8.67 26.57 -28.00
CA GLU A 1127 8.68 25.40 -27.11
C GLU A 1127 7.68 25.52 -25.94
N MET A 1128 7.16 26.72 -25.65
CA MET A 1128 6.22 26.95 -24.55
C MET A 1128 4.75 26.97 -25.02
N GLN A 1129 4.46 26.44 -26.21
CA GLN A 1129 3.11 26.29 -26.73
C GLN A 1129 2.53 24.89 -26.44
N ILE A 1130 1.21 24.80 -26.28
CA ILE A 1130 0.51 23.53 -26.08
C ILE A 1130 0.78 22.60 -27.27
N GLY A 1131 1.12 21.34 -26.99
CA GLY A 1131 1.48 20.33 -27.99
C GLY A 1131 2.97 20.22 -28.30
N THR A 1132 3.79 21.14 -27.79
CA THR A 1132 5.26 21.07 -27.86
C THR A 1132 5.85 20.86 -26.48
N ASN A 1133 7.08 20.33 -26.40
CA ASN A 1133 7.84 20.24 -25.15
C ASN A 1133 7.07 19.56 -23.99
N PHE A 1134 6.23 18.57 -24.31
CA PHE A 1134 5.36 17.84 -23.38
C PHE A 1134 4.26 18.67 -22.69
N ILE A 1135 3.98 19.90 -23.14
CA ILE A 1135 2.92 20.74 -22.60
C ILE A 1135 1.56 20.25 -23.13
N VAL A 1136 0.67 19.84 -22.23
CA VAL A 1136 -0.68 19.38 -22.57
C VAL A 1136 -1.76 20.42 -22.29
N ASP A 1137 -1.52 21.31 -21.34
CA ASP A 1137 -2.45 22.40 -21.00
C ASP A 1137 -1.68 23.63 -20.48
N LYS A 1138 -2.33 24.79 -20.55
CA LYS A 1138 -1.87 26.03 -19.94
C LYS A 1138 -3.05 26.75 -19.30
N LYS A 1139 -2.89 27.13 -18.03
CA LYS A 1139 -3.89 27.87 -17.27
C LYS A 1139 -3.39 29.28 -16.98
N VAL A 1140 -4.13 30.29 -17.45
CA VAL A 1140 -3.90 31.69 -17.09
C VAL A 1140 -4.83 32.05 -15.93
N ALA A 1141 -4.25 32.40 -14.78
CA ALA A 1141 -4.96 32.82 -13.58
C ALA A 1141 -4.82 34.33 -13.38
N ASN A 1142 -5.95 35.04 -13.26
CA ASN A 1142 -5.96 36.45 -12.87
C ASN A 1142 -5.96 36.53 -11.35
N VAL A 1143 -4.82 36.93 -10.78
CA VAL A 1143 -4.60 36.91 -9.33
C VAL A 1143 -4.67 38.30 -8.74
N SER A 1144 -5.35 38.41 -7.59
CA SER A 1144 -5.36 39.61 -6.77
C SER A 1144 -4.22 39.53 -5.76
N LEU A 1145 -3.30 40.48 -5.82
CA LEU A 1145 -2.05 40.48 -5.05
C LEU A 1145 -2.20 41.25 -3.72
N ALA A 1146 -1.28 41.01 -2.79
CA ALA A 1146 -1.29 41.63 -1.47
C ALA A 1146 -1.06 43.16 -1.51
N ASP A 1147 -0.40 43.65 -2.56
CA ASP A 1147 -0.20 45.08 -2.82
C ASP A 1147 -1.42 45.78 -3.43
N GLY A 1148 -2.53 45.07 -3.65
CA GLY A 1148 -3.77 45.58 -4.22
C GLY A 1148 -3.80 45.60 -5.75
N THR A 1149 -2.74 45.18 -6.42
CA THR A 1149 -2.70 45.05 -7.88
C THR A 1149 -3.25 43.71 -8.35
N THR A 1150 -3.52 43.60 -9.65
CA THR A 1150 -3.87 42.33 -10.29
C THR A 1150 -2.85 41.97 -11.36
N ARG A 1151 -2.54 40.69 -11.48
CA ARG A 1151 -1.59 40.17 -12.48
C ARG A 1151 -2.14 38.89 -13.10
N ALA A 1152 -1.93 38.72 -14.39
CA ALA A 1152 -2.15 37.44 -15.05
C ALA A 1152 -0.90 36.57 -14.87
N GLU A 1153 -1.06 35.38 -14.31
CA GLU A 1153 0.02 34.40 -14.16
C GLU A 1153 -0.31 33.13 -14.93
N THR A 1154 0.68 32.57 -15.62
CA THR A 1154 0.50 31.36 -16.41
C THR A 1154 1.07 30.17 -15.67
N TRP A 1155 0.31 29.08 -15.63
CA TRP A 1155 0.71 27.75 -15.18
C TRP A 1155 0.71 26.80 -16.38
N TYR A 1156 1.76 26.02 -16.53
CA TYR A 1156 1.90 25.03 -17.60
C TYR A 1156 1.77 23.63 -17.02
N GLN A 1157 0.97 22.77 -17.67
CA GLN A 1157 0.89 21.35 -17.36
C GLN A 1157 1.81 20.59 -18.31
N PHE A 1158 2.85 20.01 -17.76
CA PHE A 1158 3.74 19.09 -18.46
C PHE A 1158 3.32 17.67 -18.18
N ARG A 1159 3.24 16.85 -19.23
CA ARG A 1159 3.00 15.42 -19.16
C ARG A 1159 4.03 14.71 -20.02
N VAL A 1160 5.12 14.27 -19.40
CA VAL A 1160 6.24 13.59 -20.06
C VAL A 1160 5.97 12.09 -20.06
N PRO A 1161 5.73 11.45 -21.22
CA PRO A 1161 5.54 10.00 -21.30
C PRO A 1161 6.85 9.28 -20.96
N ILE A 1162 6.82 8.36 -20.00
CA ILE A 1162 8.03 7.61 -19.61
C ILE A 1162 8.53 6.74 -20.78
N GLY A 1163 7.67 6.34 -21.70
CA GLY A 1163 8.07 5.60 -22.90
C GLY A 1163 8.84 6.42 -23.94
N SER A 1164 8.99 7.74 -23.76
CA SER A 1164 9.56 8.67 -24.73
C SER A 1164 10.80 9.38 -24.18
N TRP A 1165 11.80 8.59 -23.76
CA TRP A 1165 13.08 9.10 -23.28
C TRP A 1165 13.95 9.67 -24.41
N ASP A 1166 14.75 10.70 -24.10
CA ASP A 1166 15.72 11.28 -25.04
C ASP A 1166 16.95 10.37 -25.18
N LYS A 1167 17.39 9.78 -24.07
CA LYS A 1167 18.57 8.90 -24.03
C LYS A 1167 18.45 7.83 -22.96
N LYS A 1168 18.96 6.64 -23.27
CA LYS A 1168 19.21 5.57 -22.33
C LYS A 1168 20.70 5.56 -21.95
N ILE A 1169 21.00 5.76 -20.67
CA ILE A 1169 22.35 5.71 -20.10
C ILE A 1169 22.53 4.36 -19.40
N GLY A 1170 23.70 3.74 -19.59
CA GLY A 1170 23.94 2.37 -19.14
C GLY A 1170 23.09 1.33 -19.88
N ASN A 1171 22.93 0.16 -19.27
CA ASN A 1171 22.26 -0.98 -19.91
C ASN A 1171 20.88 -1.29 -19.30
N ILE A 1172 20.17 -0.31 -18.76
CA ILE A 1172 18.83 -0.51 -18.19
C ILE A 1172 17.86 -1.11 -19.23
N PRO A 1173 17.19 -2.24 -18.94
CA PRO A 1173 16.40 -2.96 -19.96
C PRO A 1173 15.01 -2.37 -20.18
N ASP A 1174 14.31 -2.01 -19.10
CA ASP A 1174 12.89 -1.65 -19.06
C ASP A 1174 12.60 -0.87 -17.77
N PHE A 1175 11.30 -0.63 -17.48
CA PHE A 1175 10.86 0.08 -16.28
C PHE A 1175 10.47 -0.85 -15.11
N LYS A 1176 10.92 -2.10 -15.10
CA LYS A 1176 10.61 -3.08 -14.03
C LYS A 1176 11.29 -2.72 -12.71
N SER A 1177 12.41 -2.01 -12.73
CA SER A 1177 13.17 -1.61 -11.54
C SER A 1177 13.71 -0.19 -11.68
N ILE A 1178 12.88 0.80 -11.32
CA ILE A 1178 13.20 2.23 -11.26
C ILE A 1178 13.32 2.64 -9.79
N ARG A 1179 14.55 2.67 -9.27
CA ARG A 1179 14.81 2.91 -7.83
C ARG A 1179 14.87 4.39 -7.47
N PHE A 1180 15.33 5.24 -8.38
CA PHE A 1180 15.62 6.64 -8.10
C PHE A 1180 15.11 7.57 -9.18
N MET A 1181 14.82 8.80 -8.76
CA MET A 1181 14.62 9.94 -9.64
C MET A 1181 15.64 11.01 -9.29
N ARG A 1182 16.40 11.48 -10.29
CA ARG A 1182 17.25 12.67 -10.18
C ARG A 1182 16.68 13.77 -11.08
N MET A 1183 16.49 14.96 -10.51
CA MET A 1183 16.07 16.16 -11.20
C MET A 1183 17.20 17.19 -11.15
N PHE A 1184 17.59 17.76 -12.28
CA PHE A 1184 18.62 18.79 -12.30
C PHE A 1184 18.38 19.85 -13.37
N LEU A 1185 18.87 21.06 -13.11
CA LEU A 1185 18.85 22.18 -14.05
C LEU A 1185 20.26 22.44 -14.59
N THR A 1186 20.33 22.87 -15.85
CA THR A 1186 21.55 23.37 -16.51
C THR A 1186 21.14 24.29 -17.68
N ASP A 1187 22.11 24.86 -18.39
CA ASP A 1187 21.90 25.76 -19.54
C ASP A 1187 21.19 27.08 -19.19
N PHE A 1188 21.14 27.48 -17.92
CA PHE A 1188 20.61 28.79 -17.51
C PHE A 1188 21.72 29.82 -17.37
N ALA A 1189 21.50 31.02 -17.90
CA ALA A 1189 22.36 32.18 -17.65
C ALA A 1189 21.95 32.98 -16.40
N ASP A 1190 20.65 32.98 -16.08
CA ASP A 1190 20.05 33.76 -15.00
C ASP A 1190 19.52 32.86 -13.88
N SER A 1191 19.40 33.39 -12.66
CA SER A 1191 18.73 32.68 -11.57
C SER A 1191 17.24 32.50 -11.83
N VAL A 1192 16.72 31.31 -11.51
CA VAL A 1192 15.33 30.93 -11.82
C VAL A 1192 14.68 30.24 -10.61
N THR A 1193 13.38 30.51 -10.38
CA THR A 1193 12.57 29.83 -9.37
C THR A 1193 11.38 29.16 -10.06
N MET A 1194 11.36 27.83 -10.06
CA MET A 1194 10.26 27.02 -10.59
C MET A 1194 9.37 26.57 -9.44
N ARG A 1195 8.07 26.87 -9.53
CA ARG A 1195 7.10 26.51 -8.50
C ARG A 1195 6.18 25.42 -9.02
N PHE A 1196 6.24 24.25 -8.40
CA PHE A 1196 5.46 23.08 -8.79
C PHE A 1196 4.20 22.99 -7.93
N ALA A 1197 3.05 23.23 -8.55
CA ALA A 1197 1.74 23.04 -7.94
C ALA A 1197 1.43 21.55 -7.71
N GLU A 1198 1.81 20.73 -8.69
CA GLU A 1198 1.81 19.27 -8.64
C GLU A 1198 3.12 18.76 -9.25
N LEU A 1199 3.64 17.66 -8.72
CA LEU A 1199 4.77 16.92 -9.27
C LEU A 1199 4.55 15.44 -8.90
N GLN A 1200 4.14 14.62 -9.87
CA GLN A 1200 3.68 13.26 -9.59
C GLN A 1200 4.04 12.26 -10.69
N LEU A 1201 4.17 11.00 -10.30
CA LEU A 1201 4.18 9.87 -11.24
C LEU A 1201 2.74 9.42 -11.45
N THR A 1202 2.23 9.58 -12.67
CA THR A 1202 0.86 9.21 -13.02
C THR A 1202 0.81 7.79 -13.52
N ARG A 1203 -0.02 6.96 -12.88
CA ARG A 1203 -0.34 5.61 -13.32
C ARG A 1203 -1.76 5.50 -13.86
N ASN A 1204 -1.95 4.52 -14.74
CA ASN A 1204 -3.23 4.22 -15.36
C ASN A 1204 -3.65 2.76 -15.07
N ILE A 1205 -4.95 2.47 -14.99
CA ILE A 1205 -5.44 1.09 -14.96
C ILE A 1205 -5.39 0.49 -16.37
N TRP A 1206 -5.63 1.31 -17.38
CA TRP A 1206 -5.58 0.92 -18.79
C TRP A 1206 -4.15 0.90 -19.29
N ARG A 1207 -3.78 -0.15 -20.02
CA ARG A 1207 -2.47 -0.28 -20.66
C ARG A 1207 -2.59 -0.01 -22.15
N THR A 1208 -1.65 0.76 -22.68
CA THR A 1208 -1.54 0.96 -24.13
C THR A 1208 -1.22 -0.37 -24.82
N PHE A 1209 -2.04 -0.76 -25.80
CA PHE A 1209 -1.82 -1.97 -26.58
C PHE A 1209 -0.77 -1.73 -27.68
N LYS A 1210 0.40 -2.37 -27.57
CA LYS A 1210 1.58 -2.10 -28.44
C LYS A 1210 1.58 -2.84 -29.79
N TYR A 1211 0.63 -3.74 -30.04
CA TYR A 1211 0.59 -4.58 -31.26
C TYR A 1211 -0.42 -4.09 -32.29
N LYS A 1212 -0.15 -4.34 -33.58
CA LYS A 1212 -1.12 -4.11 -34.65
C LYS A 1212 -2.19 -5.20 -34.59
N ILE A 1213 -3.44 -4.78 -34.52
CA ILE A 1213 -4.61 -5.64 -34.63
C ILE A 1213 -5.01 -5.65 -36.11
N ASP A 1214 -4.99 -6.81 -36.77
CA ASP A 1214 -5.54 -6.92 -38.12
C ASP A 1214 -7.09 -6.96 -38.08
N THR A 1215 -7.73 -6.85 -39.24
CA THR A 1215 -9.20 -6.86 -39.35
C THR A 1215 -9.86 -8.18 -38.93
N THR A 1216 -9.08 -9.23 -38.67
CA THR A 1216 -9.53 -10.53 -38.15
C THR A 1216 -9.24 -10.73 -36.66
N GLY A 1217 -8.64 -9.73 -35.99
CA GLY A 1217 -8.26 -9.79 -34.59
C GLY A 1217 -6.95 -10.56 -34.33
N GLN A 1218 -6.17 -10.88 -35.37
CA GLN A 1218 -4.83 -11.43 -35.20
C GLN A 1218 -3.82 -10.32 -34.95
N THR A 1219 -2.93 -10.56 -34.00
CA THR A 1219 -1.93 -9.61 -33.56
C THR A 1219 -0.64 -9.87 -34.32
N THR A 1220 -0.16 -8.88 -35.07
CA THR A 1220 1.18 -8.92 -35.67
C THR A 1220 2.13 -8.07 -34.84
N GLY A 1221 3.28 -8.65 -34.48
CA GLY A 1221 4.35 -7.97 -33.76
C GLY A 1221 4.74 -6.68 -34.47
N VAL A 1222 4.62 -5.53 -33.81
CA VAL A 1222 5.34 -4.34 -34.25
C VAL A 1222 6.76 -4.51 -33.72
N ILE A 1223 7.71 -4.73 -34.61
CA ILE A 1223 9.13 -4.62 -34.27
C ILE A 1223 9.38 -3.14 -33.99
N LEU A 1224 9.22 -2.73 -32.73
CA LEU A 1224 9.78 -1.47 -32.25
C LEU A 1224 11.24 -1.77 -31.90
N TRP A 1225 12.13 -1.58 -32.87
CA TRP A 1225 13.49 -1.20 -32.55
C TRP A 1225 13.40 0.20 -31.95
N CYS A 1226 13.44 0.30 -30.62
CA CYS A 1226 13.77 1.52 -29.89
C CYS A 1226 14.83 1.19 -28.85
#